data_AF-A0AAU1HTB2-F1
#
_entry.id   AF-A0AAU1HTB2-F1
#
_cell.length_a   1.000
_cell.length_b   1.000
_cell.length_c   1.000
_cell.angle_alpha   90.00
_cell.angle_beta   90.00
_cell.angle_gamma   90.00
#
_symmetry.space_group_name_H-M   'P 1'
#
loop_
_entity.id
_entity.type
_entity.pdbx_description
1 polymer ?
#
loop_
_entity_poly.entity_id
_entity_poly.type
_entity_poly.pdbx_seq_one_letter_code
_entity_poly.pdbx_strand_id
1 'polypeptide(L)'
;MDDNAEQQPRTAAAAYPAAQLAKAFTTALTHEDADTRRRAEERGQRWRAVLAGMAAGRLTAGSRTPVAGLPAWVTLEVVRGGFATGTASAGGPLQPYETEAARQFGVPVERRALFAHCLSDAGLAWLWARLDSGRYEIGVPEEAALLTMAWLVRHGETDAALDLAAELEPFADQLRFLPRPTDVPAQASGAADAGAAVHRYTVSDSVDTLIRRRPNAAVETQREALAVWQPFGDAMLVHWLETARDGRVLELAPDTDWLARGAALLDRYRLLAAEHTRCTKHRSPRQNLGILRGALEETVAGRPLDARRLGLLRHAVDSMVRRRGLPGSAPHTALRREQARQAALPSHHALAQLMLRRLAELPQDSGIIEVPPLLTPVTEQEEHETGLPTGAEVPPVIRQVVEYALSAPIGTLVERGVVPSAEVLAELVPQLVAATTASAYGDETLRALMAANYRAFRNRRSLLLLNLDRQVRVEELPWVRAVSGQRAAVLGKPDEEGALTVLRQLGELAVQAFPGTVLPNPLVRELGVLARRCDLGVPFVEELAADIFMGTFSPKFLKSARVAAELLRGTLYERYYGIDYAAIRNLAIAETGEALSRSYGARTSPGFARLCTERAGTASGSDSWSVAANGKVIEQAQILTTHNLATLVHRVGIAPQPGWSDLARRCFGTVCRLTAQVHNNRRPLPTIKDAAYAWRQMLFALSLCPPDEQRQFLTTLDEETARHPAHVRSRLAPALAGLVRTAEGGTFDADGTADGGRAHRFLGWSTGRHWMR
;
A
#
# COMPACT_ATOMS: atom_id res chain seq x y z
N MET A 1 -0.89 -0.06 2.18
CA MET A 1 -2.09 -0.45 2.96
C MET A 1 -3.10 0.69 2.82
N ASP A 2 -3.75 0.75 1.68
CA ASP A 2 -4.81 1.71 1.41
C ASP A 2 -6.11 0.91 1.25
N ASP A 3 -6.78 0.65 2.39
CA ASP A 3 -8.07 -0.07 2.54
C ASP A 3 -9.26 0.72 1.93
N ASN A 4 -9.09 1.29 0.75
CA ASN A 4 -10.04 2.27 0.19
C ASN A 4 -11.40 1.66 -0.23
N ALA A 5 -11.53 0.33 -0.29
CA ALA A 5 -12.80 -0.32 -0.61
C ALA A 5 -13.72 -0.47 0.62
N GLU A 6 -13.17 -0.66 1.83
CA GLU A 6 -13.98 -0.94 3.04
C GLU A 6 -14.39 0.31 3.85
N GLN A 7 -13.98 1.51 3.42
CA GLN A 7 -14.15 2.74 4.22
C GLN A 7 -14.80 3.90 3.47
N GLN A 8 -15.58 3.62 2.43
CA GLN A 8 -16.47 4.63 1.85
C GLN A 8 -17.58 4.97 2.87
N PRO A 9 -18.09 6.20 2.94
CA PRO A 9 -19.07 6.62 3.95
C PRO A 9 -20.49 6.10 3.65
N ARG A 10 -21.33 5.94 4.67
CA ARG A 10 -22.71 5.42 4.59
C ARG A 10 -23.69 6.23 3.72
N THR A 11 -23.37 7.49 3.44
CA THR A 11 -24.13 8.46 2.65
C THR A 11 -23.20 9.65 2.32
N ALA A 12 -23.59 10.53 1.41
CA ALA A 12 -22.97 11.85 1.23
C ALA A 12 -23.17 12.80 2.44
N ALA A 13 -23.67 12.31 3.59
CA ALA A 13 -23.99 13.14 4.73
C ALA A 13 -22.74 13.63 5.48
N ALA A 14 -22.85 14.83 6.06
CA ALA A 14 -21.77 15.49 6.80
C ALA A 14 -21.26 14.74 8.05
N ALA A 15 -21.99 13.72 8.52
CA ALA A 15 -21.63 12.95 9.72
C ALA A 15 -20.29 12.19 9.59
N TYR A 16 -19.98 11.62 8.42
CA TYR A 16 -18.69 10.93 8.22
C TYR A 16 -17.50 11.92 8.21
N PRO A 17 -17.52 13.00 7.40
CA PRO A 17 -16.48 14.03 7.47
C PRO A 17 -16.29 14.60 8.89
N ALA A 18 -17.39 14.83 9.64
CA ALA A 18 -17.32 15.29 11.02
C ALA A 18 -16.63 14.28 11.95
N ALA A 19 -16.93 12.98 11.82
CA ALA A 19 -16.27 11.94 12.61
C ALA A 19 -14.77 11.81 12.28
N GLN A 20 -14.38 11.98 11.02
CA GLN A 20 -12.97 11.95 10.61
C GLN A 20 -12.22 13.19 11.12
N LEU A 21 -12.85 14.36 11.09
CA LEU A 21 -12.32 15.57 11.70
C LEU A 21 -12.08 15.38 13.21
N ALA A 22 -13.04 14.83 13.95
CA ALA A 22 -12.89 14.55 15.37
C ALA A 22 -11.70 13.62 15.67
N LYS A 23 -11.53 12.53 14.89
CA LYS A 23 -10.38 11.62 15.02
C LYS A 23 -9.03 12.32 14.77
N ALA A 24 -8.99 13.18 13.75
CA ALA A 24 -7.80 13.95 13.41
C ALA A 24 -7.44 14.91 14.55
N PHE A 25 -8.43 15.60 15.14
CA PHE A 25 -8.23 16.46 16.32
C PHE A 25 -7.72 15.69 17.54
N THR A 26 -8.32 14.54 17.88
CA THR A 26 -7.82 13.72 19.00
C THR A 26 -6.36 13.35 18.79
N THR A 27 -6.00 12.90 17.59
CA THR A 27 -4.62 12.52 17.28
C THR A 27 -3.66 13.71 17.35
N ALA A 28 -4.07 14.87 16.83
CA ALA A 28 -3.28 16.10 16.91
C ALA A 28 -3.02 16.54 18.36
N LEU A 29 -3.95 16.31 19.28
CA LEU A 29 -3.81 16.70 20.68
C LEU A 29 -3.05 15.68 21.54
N THR A 30 -3.25 14.38 21.31
CA THR A 30 -2.82 13.34 22.28
C THR A 30 -1.63 12.50 21.82
N HIS A 31 -1.19 12.59 20.57
CA HIS A 31 -0.13 11.72 20.07
C HIS A 31 1.26 12.17 20.56
N GLU A 32 2.10 11.23 21.00
CA GLU A 32 3.43 11.49 21.56
C GLU A 32 4.41 12.06 20.53
N ASP A 33 4.38 11.55 19.29
CA ASP A 33 5.23 12.02 18.19
C ASP A 33 4.72 13.33 17.54
N ALA A 34 5.62 14.31 17.45
CA ALA A 34 5.33 15.64 16.90
C ALA A 34 5.03 15.63 15.40
N ASP A 35 5.70 14.78 14.61
CA ASP A 35 5.45 14.68 13.17
C ASP A 35 4.06 14.07 12.91
N THR A 36 3.64 13.12 13.74
CA THR A 36 2.29 12.55 13.69
C THR A 36 1.21 13.55 14.12
N ARG A 37 1.49 14.43 15.10
CA ARG A 37 0.59 15.55 15.42
C ARG A 37 0.43 16.51 14.25
N ARG A 38 1.53 16.98 13.64
CA ARG A 38 1.51 17.87 12.46
C ARG A 38 0.70 17.27 11.30
N ARG A 39 0.94 16.01 10.95
CA ARG A 39 0.15 15.30 9.92
C ARG A 39 -1.33 15.18 10.29
N ALA A 40 -1.66 15.03 11.56
CA ALA A 40 -3.04 14.99 12.01
C ALA A 40 -3.72 16.36 11.92
N GLU A 41 -3.01 17.46 12.20
CA GLU A 41 -3.49 18.83 12.00
C GLU A 41 -3.79 19.12 10.52
N GLU A 42 -2.86 18.79 9.62
CA GLU A 42 -3.06 18.93 8.16
C GLU A 42 -4.28 18.15 7.69
N ARG A 43 -4.45 16.89 8.13
CA ARG A 43 -5.65 16.10 7.83
C ARG A 43 -6.91 16.75 8.40
N GLY A 44 -6.85 17.32 9.61
CA GLY A 44 -7.96 18.05 10.22
C GLY A 44 -8.36 19.28 9.40
N GLN A 45 -7.39 20.04 8.88
CA GLN A 45 -7.66 21.18 8.00
C GLN A 45 -8.38 20.76 6.72
N ARG A 46 -7.96 19.66 6.07
CA ARG A 46 -8.63 19.13 4.88
C ARG A 46 -10.07 18.72 5.17
N TRP A 47 -10.34 18.02 6.28
CA TRP A 47 -11.70 17.64 6.67
C TRP A 47 -12.58 18.84 7.02
N ARG A 48 -12.00 19.89 7.62
CA ARG A 48 -12.69 21.16 7.85
C ARG A 48 -13.07 21.83 6.52
N ALA A 49 -12.17 21.82 5.53
CA ALA A 49 -12.46 22.36 4.19
C ALA A 49 -13.62 21.63 3.51
N VAL A 50 -13.66 20.29 3.59
CA VAL A 50 -14.78 19.48 3.10
C VAL A 50 -16.11 19.92 3.75
N LEU A 51 -16.16 19.97 5.09
CA LEU A 51 -17.38 20.36 5.81
C LEU A 51 -17.83 21.79 5.49
N ALA A 52 -16.90 22.74 5.46
CA ALA A 52 -17.19 24.13 5.14
C ALA A 52 -17.67 24.30 3.70
N GLY A 53 -17.09 23.56 2.75
CA GLY A 53 -17.50 23.57 1.35
C GLY A 53 -18.90 22.96 1.14
N MET A 54 -19.21 21.87 1.85
CA MET A 54 -20.56 21.27 1.85
C MET A 54 -21.60 22.24 2.45
N ALA A 55 -21.29 22.85 3.60
CA ALA A 55 -22.19 23.80 4.26
C ALA A 55 -22.45 25.06 3.41
N ALA A 56 -21.44 25.51 2.65
CA ALA A 56 -21.55 26.66 1.76
C ALA A 56 -22.17 26.32 0.39
N GLY A 57 -22.57 25.08 0.13
CA GLY A 57 -23.10 24.65 -1.18
C GLY A 57 -22.08 24.66 -2.33
N ARG A 58 -20.79 24.86 -2.03
CA ARG A 58 -19.70 24.80 -3.02
C ARG A 58 -19.27 23.36 -3.32
N LEU A 59 -19.60 22.42 -2.44
CA LEU A 59 -19.32 21.00 -2.58
C LEU A 59 -20.58 20.14 -2.58
N THR A 60 -20.73 19.33 -3.61
CA THR A 60 -21.80 18.34 -3.74
C THR A 60 -21.20 16.94 -3.77
N ALA A 61 -21.04 16.34 -2.58
CA ALA A 61 -20.52 14.98 -2.46
C ALA A 61 -21.43 13.94 -3.14
N GLY A 62 -20.84 12.94 -3.78
CA GLY A 62 -21.59 11.92 -4.54
C GLY A 62 -21.85 12.29 -6.01
N SER A 63 -21.42 13.47 -6.46
CA SER A 63 -21.54 13.95 -7.85
C SER A 63 -20.26 13.72 -8.66
N ARG A 64 -20.42 13.52 -9.97
CA ARG A 64 -19.31 13.55 -10.95
C ARG A 64 -18.57 14.90 -11.00
N THR A 65 -19.25 16.02 -10.73
CA THR A 65 -18.69 17.37 -10.65
C THR A 65 -18.92 17.94 -9.25
N PRO A 66 -18.16 17.48 -8.24
CA PRO A 66 -18.47 17.77 -6.85
C PRO A 66 -18.07 19.18 -6.42
N VAL A 67 -17.31 19.94 -7.24
CA VAL A 67 -16.88 21.32 -6.93
C VAL A 67 -17.50 22.27 -7.94
N ALA A 68 -18.23 23.28 -7.45
CA ALA A 68 -18.85 24.28 -8.31
C ALA A 68 -17.79 25.06 -9.11
N GLY A 69 -18.04 25.28 -10.41
CA GLY A 69 -17.16 26.04 -11.30
C GLY A 69 -15.97 25.26 -11.89
N LEU A 70 -15.71 24.02 -11.44
CA LEU A 70 -14.68 23.16 -12.02
C LEU A 70 -15.30 22.08 -12.93
N PRO A 71 -14.82 21.90 -14.17
CA PRO A 71 -15.31 20.87 -15.06
C PRO A 71 -14.86 19.48 -14.60
N ALA A 72 -15.56 18.44 -15.09
CA ALA A 72 -15.34 17.06 -14.65
C ALA A 72 -13.93 16.52 -14.93
N TRP A 73 -13.19 17.14 -15.86
CA TRP A 73 -11.82 16.74 -16.22
C TRP A 73 -10.76 17.26 -15.25
N VAL A 74 -11.07 18.24 -14.39
CA VAL A 74 -10.12 18.75 -13.40
C VAL A 74 -9.85 17.70 -12.33
N THR A 75 -8.58 17.41 -12.11
CA THR A 75 -8.10 16.54 -11.05
C THR A 75 -8.27 17.24 -9.71
N LEU A 76 -9.16 16.73 -8.87
CA LEU A 76 -9.44 17.29 -7.55
C LEU A 76 -8.51 16.72 -6.48
N GLU A 77 -8.24 17.50 -5.44
CA GLU A 77 -7.68 16.98 -4.19
C GLU A 77 -8.79 16.22 -3.44
N VAL A 78 -8.52 14.95 -3.12
CA VAL A 78 -9.52 14.04 -2.54
C VAL A 78 -8.99 13.39 -1.27
N VAL A 79 -9.76 13.47 -0.19
CA VAL A 79 -9.45 12.80 1.08
C VAL A 79 -10.04 11.39 1.13
N ARG A 80 -9.68 10.64 2.18
CA ARG A 80 -10.14 9.26 2.39
C ARG A 80 -11.67 9.18 2.30
N GLY A 81 -12.19 8.13 1.66
CA GLY A 81 -13.62 7.95 1.43
C GLY A 81 -14.16 8.68 0.19
N GLY A 82 -13.29 9.32 -0.60
CA GLY A 82 -13.63 9.88 -1.91
C GLY A 82 -14.21 11.30 -1.88
N PHE A 83 -14.09 12.02 -0.77
CA PHE A 83 -14.57 13.40 -0.67
C PHE A 83 -13.56 14.39 -1.28
N ALA A 84 -14.04 15.23 -2.21
CA ALA A 84 -13.27 16.36 -2.70
C ALA A 84 -13.14 17.44 -1.60
N THR A 85 -11.96 18.03 -1.46
CA THR A 85 -11.70 19.15 -0.53
C THR A 85 -12.21 20.50 -1.06
N GLY A 86 -12.48 20.58 -2.37
CA GLY A 86 -12.83 21.80 -3.08
C GLY A 86 -11.67 22.48 -3.80
N THR A 87 -10.48 21.89 -3.75
CA THR A 87 -9.28 22.37 -4.44
C THR A 87 -8.95 21.47 -5.62
N ALA A 88 -8.45 22.06 -6.71
CA ALA A 88 -7.82 21.32 -7.79
C ALA A 88 -6.40 20.90 -7.38
N SER A 89 -5.99 19.68 -7.72
CA SER A 89 -4.63 19.16 -7.48
C SER A 89 -3.57 19.92 -8.28
N ALA A 90 -3.94 20.40 -9.48
CA ALA A 90 -3.12 21.32 -10.28
C ALA A 90 -3.19 22.78 -9.79
N GLY A 91 -3.96 23.08 -8.75
CA GLY A 91 -4.12 24.42 -8.21
C GLY A 91 -3.12 24.77 -7.09
N GLY A 92 -3.49 25.77 -6.28
CA GLY A 92 -2.69 26.22 -5.12
C GLY A 92 -1.57 27.19 -5.49
N PRO A 93 -0.64 27.49 -4.56
CA PRO A 93 0.50 28.38 -4.80
C PRO A 93 1.37 27.92 -5.98
N LEU A 94 2.08 28.86 -6.60
CA LEU A 94 3.08 28.52 -7.63
C LEU A 94 4.17 27.64 -7.04
N GLN A 95 4.52 26.58 -7.78
CA GLN A 95 5.61 25.68 -7.44
C GLN A 95 6.97 26.35 -7.70
N PRO A 96 8.06 25.89 -7.06
CA PRO A 96 9.40 26.46 -7.28
C PRO A 96 9.81 26.49 -8.75
N TYR A 97 9.49 25.45 -9.52
CA TYR A 97 9.82 25.38 -10.94
C TYR A 97 8.97 26.32 -11.81
N GLU A 98 7.71 26.62 -11.43
CA GLU A 98 6.88 27.61 -12.13
C GLU A 98 7.46 29.01 -11.93
N THR A 99 7.92 29.30 -10.71
CA THR A 99 8.57 30.57 -10.37
C THR A 99 9.87 30.76 -11.14
N GLU A 100 10.67 29.69 -11.26
CA GLU A 100 11.91 29.72 -12.03
C GLU A 100 11.65 29.87 -13.53
N ALA A 101 10.65 29.17 -14.07
CA ALA A 101 10.24 29.33 -15.47
C ALA A 101 9.79 30.77 -15.77
N ALA A 102 9.02 31.42 -14.87
CA ALA A 102 8.58 32.79 -15.06
C ALA A 102 9.77 33.77 -15.17
N ARG A 103 10.79 33.58 -14.32
CA ARG A 103 12.04 34.35 -14.37
C ARG A 103 12.79 34.12 -15.68
N GLN A 104 12.92 32.87 -16.12
CA GLN A 104 13.61 32.51 -17.36
C GLN A 104 12.91 33.07 -18.60
N PHE A 105 11.57 33.06 -18.61
CA PHE A 105 10.77 33.60 -19.70
C PHE A 105 10.65 35.14 -19.67
N GLY A 106 11.08 35.78 -18.57
CA GLY A 106 10.95 37.23 -18.40
C GLY A 106 9.50 37.71 -18.26
N VAL A 107 8.62 36.86 -17.71
CA VAL A 107 7.19 37.16 -17.53
C VAL A 107 6.82 37.30 -16.05
N PRO A 108 5.69 37.96 -15.71
CA PRO A 108 5.19 37.99 -14.35
C PRO A 108 5.08 36.59 -13.73
N VAL A 109 5.31 36.50 -12.41
CA VAL A 109 5.26 35.24 -11.64
C VAL A 109 3.80 34.85 -11.37
N GLU A 110 3.05 34.63 -12.45
CA GLU A 110 1.63 34.35 -12.48
C GLU A 110 1.34 33.24 -13.50
N ARG A 111 0.46 32.29 -13.17
CA ARG A 111 0.14 31.16 -14.07
C ARG A 111 -0.44 31.60 -15.40
N ARG A 112 -1.26 32.65 -15.41
CA ARG A 112 -1.83 33.23 -16.64
C ARG A 112 -0.74 33.76 -17.57
N ALA A 113 0.29 34.41 -17.03
CA ALA A 113 1.41 34.93 -17.82
C ALA A 113 2.29 33.80 -18.38
N LEU A 114 2.56 32.76 -17.58
CA LEU A 114 3.24 31.55 -18.04
C LEU A 114 2.47 30.84 -19.16
N PHE A 115 1.15 30.66 -18.99
CA PHE A 115 0.29 30.05 -19.99
C PHE A 115 0.31 30.84 -21.30
N ALA A 116 0.12 32.16 -21.24
CA ALA A 116 0.16 33.02 -22.41
C ALA A 116 1.53 33.01 -23.11
N HIS A 117 2.64 32.99 -22.35
CA HIS A 117 3.99 32.87 -22.92
C HIS A 117 4.16 31.56 -23.69
N CYS A 118 3.67 30.44 -23.15
CA CYS A 118 3.71 29.12 -23.80
C CYS A 118 2.93 29.06 -25.12
N LEU A 119 2.02 29.99 -25.39
CA LEU A 119 1.28 30.12 -26.65
C LEU A 119 2.02 30.95 -27.71
N SER A 120 3.12 31.63 -27.35
CA SER A 120 3.96 32.38 -28.29
C SER A 120 4.95 31.48 -29.02
N ASP A 121 5.55 31.95 -30.12
CA ASP A 121 6.57 31.22 -30.87
C ASP A 121 7.75 30.77 -29.98
N ALA A 122 8.21 31.65 -29.08
CA ALA A 122 9.29 31.34 -28.14
C ALA A 122 8.89 30.25 -27.13
N GLY A 123 7.66 30.32 -26.62
CA GLY A 123 7.11 29.32 -25.70
C GLY A 123 6.88 27.96 -26.37
N LEU A 124 6.37 27.95 -27.60
CA LEU A 124 6.22 26.74 -28.41
C LEU A 124 7.57 26.09 -28.71
N ALA A 125 8.59 26.87 -29.07
CA ALA A 125 9.95 26.37 -29.26
C ALA A 125 10.51 25.71 -27.99
N TRP A 126 10.25 26.30 -26.82
CA TRP A 126 10.63 25.70 -25.54
C TRP A 126 9.90 24.38 -25.26
N LEU A 127 8.59 24.30 -25.56
CA LEU A 127 7.81 23.08 -25.41
C LEU A 127 8.26 21.96 -26.38
N TRP A 128 8.57 22.30 -27.63
CA TRP A 128 9.10 21.34 -28.61
C TRP A 128 10.43 20.75 -28.18
N ALA A 129 11.34 21.57 -27.65
CA ALA A 129 12.62 21.08 -27.13
C ALA A 129 12.42 20.03 -26.01
N ARG A 130 11.38 20.19 -25.19
CA ARG A 130 11.03 19.22 -24.13
C ARG A 130 10.38 17.95 -24.68
N LEU A 131 9.50 18.07 -25.68
CA LEU A 131 8.96 16.91 -26.39
C LEU A 131 10.09 16.09 -27.02
N ASP A 132 11.02 16.74 -27.71
CA ASP A 132 12.14 16.09 -28.40
C ASP A 132 13.12 15.43 -27.43
N SER A 133 13.44 16.11 -26.33
CA SER A 133 14.37 15.57 -25.33
C SER A 133 13.72 14.57 -24.38
N GLY A 134 12.39 14.50 -24.34
CA GLY A 134 11.62 13.76 -23.34
C GLY A 134 11.80 14.27 -21.90
N ARG A 135 12.45 15.43 -21.68
CA ARG A 135 12.89 15.87 -20.33
C ARG A 135 11.79 16.63 -19.60
N TYR A 136 10.69 15.95 -19.33
CA TYR A 136 9.55 16.47 -18.60
C TYR A 136 8.90 15.38 -17.74
N GLU A 137 8.27 15.79 -16.65
CA GLU A 137 7.46 14.96 -15.78
C GLU A 137 6.02 15.48 -15.79
N ILE A 138 5.06 14.54 -15.81
CA ILE A 138 3.63 14.81 -15.65
C ILE A 138 3.20 14.24 -14.30
N GLY A 139 3.10 15.09 -13.28
CA GLY A 139 2.66 14.72 -11.94
C GLY A 139 1.14 14.74 -11.80
N VAL A 140 0.48 15.67 -12.49
CA VAL A 140 -0.98 15.71 -12.65
C VAL A 140 -1.34 15.77 -14.14
N PRO A 141 -2.46 15.16 -14.58
CA PRO A 141 -2.83 15.09 -16.00
C PRO A 141 -2.80 16.43 -16.73
N GLU A 142 -3.21 17.51 -16.06
CA GLU A 142 -3.26 18.87 -16.58
C GLU A 142 -1.91 19.36 -17.12
N GLU A 143 -0.79 18.93 -16.55
CA GLU A 143 0.56 19.32 -16.98
C GLU A 143 0.90 18.80 -18.40
N ALA A 144 0.15 17.85 -18.94
CA ALA A 144 0.32 17.34 -20.31
C ALA A 144 -0.34 18.24 -21.38
N ALA A 145 -1.18 19.20 -20.96
CA ALA A 145 -2.02 19.96 -21.88
C ALA A 145 -1.21 20.87 -22.82
N LEU A 146 -0.27 21.66 -22.27
CA LEU A 146 0.57 22.56 -23.09
C LEU A 146 1.50 21.80 -24.03
N LEU A 147 2.05 20.66 -23.61
CA LEU A 147 2.87 19.80 -24.48
C LEU A 147 2.04 19.21 -25.62
N THR A 148 0.80 18.82 -25.34
CA THR A 148 -0.12 18.30 -26.36
C THR A 148 -0.48 19.37 -27.38
N MET A 149 -0.76 20.59 -26.91
CA MET A 149 -1.01 21.73 -27.78
C MET A 149 0.20 22.08 -28.64
N ALA A 150 1.41 22.10 -28.08
CA ALA A 150 2.63 22.29 -28.86
C ALA A 150 2.81 21.20 -29.92
N TRP A 151 2.49 19.94 -29.60
CA TRP A 151 2.49 18.85 -30.55
C TRP A 151 1.49 19.07 -31.70
N LEU A 152 0.26 19.49 -31.39
CA LEU A 152 -0.78 19.78 -32.39
C LEU A 152 -0.34 20.88 -33.36
N VAL A 153 0.20 21.99 -32.84
CA VAL A 153 0.71 23.10 -33.66
C VAL A 153 1.85 22.63 -34.57
N ARG A 154 2.78 21.80 -34.07
CA ARG A 154 3.89 21.25 -34.88
C ARG A 154 3.41 20.38 -36.03
N HIS A 155 2.28 19.70 -35.87
CA HIS A 155 1.71 18.78 -36.86
C HIS A 155 0.64 19.45 -37.75
N GLY A 156 0.45 20.77 -37.64
CA GLY A 156 -0.51 21.52 -38.45
C GLY A 156 -1.97 21.37 -38.02
N GLU A 157 -2.24 20.72 -36.89
CA GLU A 157 -3.58 20.52 -36.31
C GLU A 157 -4.06 21.78 -35.57
N THR A 158 -4.11 22.90 -36.29
CA THR A 158 -4.29 24.25 -35.72
C THR A 158 -5.68 24.42 -35.09
N ASP A 159 -6.73 23.92 -35.75
CA ASP A 159 -8.10 24.01 -35.22
C ASP A 159 -8.24 23.28 -33.88
N ALA A 160 -7.69 22.07 -33.79
CA ALA A 160 -7.68 21.29 -32.55
C ALA A 160 -6.86 21.97 -31.44
N ALA A 161 -5.76 22.65 -31.79
CA ALA A 161 -4.96 23.42 -30.84
C ALA A 161 -5.71 24.66 -30.32
N LEU A 162 -6.43 25.37 -31.19
CA LEU A 162 -7.24 26.53 -30.83
C LEU A 162 -8.44 26.14 -29.96
N ASP A 163 -9.14 25.06 -30.32
CA ASP A 163 -10.24 24.51 -29.52
C ASP A 163 -9.76 24.11 -28.13
N LEU A 164 -8.61 23.44 -28.05
CA LEU A 164 -7.99 23.07 -26.77
C LEU A 164 -7.61 24.33 -25.97
N ALA A 165 -6.99 25.33 -26.57
CA ALA A 165 -6.63 26.57 -25.89
C ALA A 165 -7.87 27.28 -25.32
N ALA A 166 -8.95 27.37 -26.10
CA ALA A 166 -10.22 27.97 -25.68
C ALA A 166 -10.88 27.22 -24.49
N GLU A 167 -10.74 25.89 -24.42
CA GLU A 167 -11.25 25.11 -23.29
C GLU A 167 -10.41 25.29 -22.01
N LEU A 168 -9.10 25.57 -22.15
CA LEU A 168 -8.17 25.71 -21.02
C LEU A 168 -8.04 27.14 -20.49
N GLU A 169 -8.17 28.15 -21.35
CA GLU A 169 -7.98 29.57 -21.02
C GLU A 169 -8.78 30.04 -19.78
N PRO A 170 -10.05 29.64 -19.58
CA PRO A 170 -10.81 30.05 -18.39
C PRO A 170 -10.19 29.62 -17.06
N PHE A 171 -9.26 28.66 -17.08
CA PHE A 171 -8.61 28.11 -15.90
C PHE A 171 -7.11 28.43 -15.82
N ALA A 172 -6.57 29.21 -16.76
CA ALA A 172 -5.13 29.49 -16.88
C ALA A 172 -4.52 30.26 -15.70
N ASP A 173 -5.32 31.02 -14.95
CA ASP A 173 -4.89 31.68 -13.70
C ASP A 173 -4.89 30.73 -12.49
N GLN A 174 -5.65 29.64 -12.55
CA GLN A 174 -5.89 28.76 -11.41
C GLN A 174 -5.10 27.45 -11.49
N LEU A 175 -5.04 26.84 -12.67
CA LEU A 175 -4.50 25.51 -12.87
C LEU A 175 -3.09 25.55 -13.48
N ARG A 176 -2.25 24.65 -12.99
CA ARG A 176 -0.90 24.41 -13.50
C ARG A 176 -0.97 23.52 -14.75
N PHE A 177 -0.76 24.14 -15.90
CA PHE A 177 -0.60 23.44 -17.19
C PHE A 177 0.86 23.32 -17.63
N LEU A 178 1.78 24.04 -16.99
CA LEU A 178 3.19 24.03 -17.32
C LEU A 178 3.83 22.68 -16.91
N PRO A 179 4.45 21.94 -17.85
CA PRO A 179 5.09 20.67 -17.54
C PRO A 179 6.26 20.89 -16.58
N ARG A 180 6.49 19.91 -15.69
CA ARG A 180 7.63 19.98 -14.78
C ARG A 180 8.91 19.57 -15.51
N PRO A 181 9.98 20.37 -15.50
CA PRO A 181 11.26 19.96 -16.07
C PRO A 181 11.90 18.87 -15.20
N THR A 182 12.54 17.89 -15.83
CA THR A 182 13.41 16.90 -15.17
C THR A 182 14.73 16.78 -15.94
N ASP A 183 15.78 16.29 -15.28
CA ASP A 183 17.08 16.06 -15.91
C ASP A 183 17.14 14.71 -16.63
N VAL A 184 16.20 13.80 -16.33
CA VAL A 184 16.12 12.46 -16.91
C VAL A 184 15.11 12.47 -18.06
N PRO A 185 15.46 11.99 -19.26
CA PRO A 185 14.47 11.78 -20.31
C PRO A 185 13.39 10.81 -19.81
N ALA A 186 12.12 11.13 -20.07
CA ALA A 186 11.02 10.19 -19.95
C ALA A 186 11.44 8.92 -20.68
N GLN A 187 11.61 7.82 -19.93
CA GLN A 187 12.07 6.57 -20.51
C GLN A 187 11.16 6.25 -21.69
N ALA A 188 11.75 6.20 -22.89
CA ALA A 188 11.15 5.54 -24.03
C ALA A 188 10.87 4.13 -23.54
N SER A 189 9.62 3.90 -23.16
CA SER A 189 9.21 2.65 -22.55
C SER A 189 9.49 1.62 -23.63
N GLY A 190 10.48 0.74 -23.39
CA GLY A 190 10.77 -0.37 -24.27
C GLY A 190 9.47 -1.11 -24.63
N ALA A 191 9.50 -1.80 -25.78
CA ALA A 191 8.37 -2.48 -26.40
C ALA A 191 7.27 -2.91 -25.40
N ALA A 192 6.01 -2.58 -25.72
CA ALA A 192 4.84 -2.87 -24.91
C ALA A 192 4.59 -4.39 -24.76
N ASP A 193 5.41 -5.06 -23.96
CA ASP A 193 5.24 -6.43 -23.52
C ASP A 193 5.20 -6.50 -21.98
N ALA A 194 4.75 -7.62 -21.41
CA ALA A 194 4.78 -7.79 -19.94
C ALA A 194 6.15 -8.16 -19.37
N GLY A 195 7.18 -8.26 -20.22
CA GLY A 195 8.58 -8.27 -19.84
C GLY A 195 9.12 -6.86 -19.55
N ALA A 196 8.35 -5.81 -19.86
CA ALA A 196 8.68 -4.44 -19.52
C ALA A 196 8.89 -4.31 -18.00
N ALA A 197 10.07 -3.80 -17.64
CA ALA A 197 10.44 -3.63 -16.25
C ALA A 197 9.56 -2.55 -15.60
N VAL A 198 9.01 -2.88 -14.44
CA VAL A 198 8.30 -1.94 -13.56
C VAL A 198 9.03 -1.87 -12.23
N HIS A 199 8.80 -0.81 -11.47
CA HIS A 199 9.34 -0.66 -10.13
C HIS A 199 8.25 -0.14 -9.20
N ARG A 200 8.31 -0.60 -7.95
CA ARG A 200 7.35 -0.17 -6.93
C ARG A 200 7.70 1.19 -6.36
N TYR A 201 8.96 1.36 -5.98
CA TYR A 201 9.52 2.62 -5.50
C TYR A 201 10.52 3.15 -6.52
N THR A 202 10.58 4.47 -6.65
CA THR A 202 11.75 5.13 -7.21
C THR A 202 12.90 5.11 -6.20
N VAL A 203 14.12 5.42 -6.64
CA VAL A 203 15.25 5.64 -5.72
C VAL A 203 14.89 6.72 -4.69
N SER A 204 14.23 7.79 -5.10
CA SER A 204 13.82 8.88 -4.22
C SER A 204 12.84 8.42 -3.12
N ASP A 205 11.88 7.54 -3.43
CA ASP A 205 10.97 6.96 -2.43
C ASP A 205 11.70 6.12 -1.37
N SER A 206 12.72 5.37 -1.79
CA SER A 206 13.59 4.60 -0.90
C SER A 206 14.46 5.52 -0.04
N VAL A 207 15.03 6.57 -0.62
CA VAL A 207 15.77 7.64 0.08
C VAL A 207 14.89 8.29 1.15
N ASP A 208 13.70 8.74 0.79
CA ASP A 208 12.72 9.33 1.70
C ASP A 208 12.36 8.39 2.87
N THR A 209 12.24 7.10 2.58
CA THR A 209 11.98 6.08 3.60
C THR A 209 13.15 5.90 4.55
N LEU A 210 14.39 5.98 4.06
CA LEU A 210 15.61 5.88 4.87
C LEU A 210 15.86 7.17 5.68
N ILE A 211 15.62 8.36 5.11
CA ILE A 211 15.75 9.67 5.80
C ILE A 211 14.87 9.72 7.04
N ARG A 212 13.65 9.15 6.96
CA ARG A 212 12.72 9.10 8.10
C ARG A 212 13.21 8.23 9.26
N ARG A 213 14.24 7.40 9.09
CA ARG A 213 14.76 6.54 10.17
C ARG A 213 15.60 7.34 11.15
N ARG A 214 15.15 7.41 12.40
CA ARG A 214 15.87 8.08 13.50
C ARG A 214 16.72 7.08 14.30
N PRO A 215 17.78 7.54 14.99
CA PRO A 215 18.49 6.71 15.97
C PRO A 215 17.53 6.15 17.03
N ASN A 216 17.66 4.87 17.35
CA ASN A 216 16.88 4.28 18.44
C ASN A 216 17.53 4.65 19.78
N ALA A 217 16.87 5.51 20.55
CA ALA A 217 17.41 6.02 21.82
C ALA A 217 17.78 4.90 22.82
N ALA A 218 17.05 3.79 22.85
CA ALA A 218 17.34 2.67 23.75
C ALA A 218 18.63 1.92 23.33
N VAL A 219 18.80 1.68 22.02
CA VAL A 219 20.00 1.04 21.48
C VAL A 219 21.22 1.93 21.68
N GLU A 220 21.10 3.22 21.39
CA GLU A 220 22.19 4.19 21.58
C GLU A 220 22.57 4.34 23.07
N THR A 221 21.58 4.33 23.96
CA THR A 221 21.78 4.32 25.42
C THR A 221 22.52 3.06 25.88
N GLN A 222 22.15 1.89 25.34
CA GLN A 222 22.83 0.64 25.63
C GLN A 222 24.27 0.65 25.13
N ARG A 223 24.52 1.12 23.90
CA ARG A 223 25.88 1.21 23.34
C ARG A 223 26.78 2.07 24.23
N GLU A 224 26.32 3.25 24.62
CA GLU A 224 27.05 4.13 25.53
C GLU A 224 27.31 3.46 26.90
N ALA A 225 26.32 2.74 27.42
CA ALA A 225 26.50 1.97 28.66
C ALA A 225 27.59 0.91 28.53
N LEU A 226 27.61 0.14 27.43
CA LEU A 226 28.58 -0.94 27.20
C LEU A 226 29.99 -0.42 26.89
N ALA A 227 30.11 0.61 26.05
CA ALA A 227 31.40 1.13 25.59
C ALA A 227 32.08 2.04 26.62
N VAL A 228 31.32 2.82 27.38
CA VAL A 228 31.86 3.87 28.26
C VAL A 228 31.65 3.51 29.73
N TRP A 229 30.39 3.40 30.14
CA TRP A 229 30.06 3.39 31.57
C TRP A 229 30.41 2.10 32.28
N GLN A 230 30.32 0.96 31.60
CA GLN A 230 30.68 -0.30 32.21
C GLN A 230 32.20 -0.50 32.35
N PRO A 231 33.05 -0.19 31.34
CA PRO A 231 34.50 -0.14 31.52
C PRO A 231 34.94 0.87 32.59
N PHE A 232 34.35 2.06 32.61
CA PHE A 232 34.63 3.05 33.65
C PHE A 232 34.24 2.54 35.05
N GLY A 233 33.08 1.88 35.18
CA GLY A 233 32.66 1.29 36.44
C GLY A 233 33.57 0.16 36.92
N ASP A 234 34.25 -0.55 36.02
CA ASP A 234 35.25 -1.53 36.41
C ASP A 234 36.56 -0.89 36.85
N ALA A 235 36.97 0.22 36.23
CA ALA A 235 38.11 1.01 36.73
C ALA A 235 37.86 1.50 38.17
N MET A 236 36.64 1.96 38.46
CA MET A 236 36.25 2.31 39.84
C MET A 236 36.26 1.10 40.77
N LEU A 237 35.80 -0.05 40.30
CA LEU A 237 35.81 -1.28 41.09
C LEU A 237 37.23 -1.75 41.41
N VAL A 238 38.14 -1.75 40.43
CA VAL A 238 39.56 -2.06 40.61
C VAL A 238 40.17 -1.15 41.67
N HIS A 239 39.95 0.16 41.53
CA HIS A 239 40.47 1.14 42.48
C HIS A 239 40.00 0.89 43.93
N TRP A 240 38.73 0.54 44.11
CA TRP A 240 38.20 0.19 45.43
C TRP A 240 38.76 -1.12 45.98
N LEU A 241 38.97 -2.13 45.13
CA LEU A 241 39.52 -3.43 45.52
C LEU A 241 40.98 -3.34 46.00
N GLU A 242 41.74 -2.30 45.64
CA GLU A 242 43.09 -2.04 46.21
C GLU A 242 43.04 -1.83 47.73
N THR A 243 41.91 -1.36 48.27
CA THR A 243 41.71 -1.15 49.72
C THR A 243 41.18 -2.39 50.45
N ALA A 244 41.03 -3.51 49.74
CA ALA A 244 40.34 -4.69 50.27
C ALA A 244 41.28 -5.67 50.97
N ARG A 245 40.80 -6.25 52.08
CA ARG A 245 41.37 -7.46 52.71
C ARG A 245 40.26 -8.50 52.85
N ASP A 246 40.54 -9.75 52.49
CA ASP A 246 39.55 -10.84 52.48
C ASP A 246 38.24 -10.49 51.73
N GLY A 247 38.36 -9.70 50.65
CA GLY A 247 37.24 -9.27 49.81
C GLY A 247 36.42 -8.08 50.34
N ARG A 248 36.74 -7.54 51.53
CA ARG A 248 36.05 -6.37 52.10
C ARG A 248 36.86 -5.10 51.89
N VAL A 249 36.26 -4.11 51.23
CA VAL A 249 36.89 -2.80 50.96
C VAL A 249 37.01 -1.93 52.23
N LEU A 250 38.01 -1.05 52.22
CA LEU A 250 38.43 -0.18 53.33
C LEU A 250 38.86 -0.95 54.60
N GLU A 251 39.42 -2.14 54.42
CA GLU A 251 40.16 -2.86 55.48
C GLU A 251 41.65 -2.49 55.47
N LEU A 252 42.16 -2.03 54.32
CA LEU A 252 43.44 -1.35 54.19
C LEU A 252 43.20 0.16 54.13
N ALA A 253 43.99 0.93 54.89
CA ALA A 253 43.88 2.38 54.90
C ALA A 253 44.34 2.98 53.55
N PRO A 254 43.56 3.85 52.90
CA PRO A 254 43.98 4.55 51.69
C PRO A 254 45.19 5.45 51.97
N ASP A 255 46.23 5.34 51.16
CA ASP A 255 47.40 6.23 51.20
C ASP A 255 47.21 7.46 50.30
N THR A 256 48.17 8.39 50.34
CA THR A 256 48.13 9.64 49.58
C THR A 256 48.11 9.41 48.06
N ASP A 257 48.80 8.37 47.59
CA ASP A 257 48.89 8.02 46.17
C ASP A 257 47.57 7.43 45.65
N TRP A 258 46.92 6.58 46.44
CA TRP A 258 45.56 6.09 46.18
C TRP A 258 44.57 7.25 46.08
N LEU A 259 44.61 8.20 47.02
CA LEU A 259 43.73 9.38 47.01
C LEU A 259 43.94 10.24 45.75
N ALA A 260 45.20 10.41 45.31
CA ALA A 260 45.51 11.14 44.08
C ALA A 260 44.97 10.44 42.82
N ARG A 261 45.12 9.11 42.71
CA ARG A 261 44.49 8.33 41.62
C ARG A 261 42.97 8.37 41.66
N GLY A 262 42.38 8.35 42.86
CA GLY A 262 40.94 8.50 43.07
C GLY A 262 40.41 9.84 42.58
N ALA A 263 41.12 10.94 42.87
CA ALA A 263 40.79 12.27 42.36
C ALA A 263 40.82 12.32 40.82
N ALA A 264 41.85 11.75 40.20
CA ALA A 264 41.97 11.67 38.74
C ALA A 264 40.82 10.85 38.10
N LEU A 265 40.35 9.77 38.74
CA LEU A 265 39.18 9.02 38.28
C LEU A 265 37.89 9.84 38.35
N LEU A 266 37.73 10.69 39.37
CA LEU A 266 36.59 11.60 39.49
C LEU A 266 36.62 12.70 38.42
N ASP A 267 37.80 13.22 38.06
CA ASP A 267 37.94 14.17 36.95
C ASP A 267 37.61 13.51 35.61
N ARG A 268 38.10 12.30 35.38
CA ARG A 268 37.73 11.51 34.19
C ARG A 268 36.23 11.26 34.12
N TYR A 269 35.57 10.98 35.24
CA TYR A 269 34.11 10.85 35.28
C TYR A 269 33.41 12.13 34.80
N ARG A 270 33.86 13.31 35.24
CA ARG A 270 33.27 14.60 34.86
C ARG A 270 33.37 14.84 33.35
N LEU A 271 34.52 14.52 32.75
CA LEU A 271 34.72 14.57 31.30
C LEU A 271 33.76 13.62 30.57
N LEU A 272 33.74 12.34 30.95
CA LEU A 272 32.87 11.34 30.34
C LEU A 272 31.38 11.69 30.50
N ALA A 273 30.97 12.24 31.64
CA ALA A 273 29.57 12.61 31.90
C ALA A 273 29.10 13.84 31.11
N ALA A 274 30.03 14.72 30.71
CA ALA A 274 29.77 15.85 29.84
C ALA A 274 29.64 15.42 28.38
N GLU A 275 30.49 14.51 27.93
CA GLU A 275 30.52 14.00 26.55
C GLU A 275 29.40 12.98 26.27
N HIS A 276 29.16 12.06 27.21
CA HIS A 276 28.27 10.91 27.04
C HIS A 276 26.98 11.09 27.84
N THR A 277 25.96 11.62 27.17
CA THR A 277 24.73 12.10 27.81
C THR A 277 23.53 11.16 27.70
N ARG A 278 23.63 10.07 26.92
CA ARG A 278 22.47 9.21 26.59
C ARG A 278 22.12 8.25 27.72
N CYS A 279 23.11 7.60 28.33
CA CYS A 279 22.89 6.68 29.44
C CYS A 279 22.96 7.43 30.77
N THR A 280 21.82 7.65 31.42
CA THR A 280 21.77 8.44 32.67
C THR A 280 21.95 7.62 33.95
N LYS A 281 22.08 6.29 33.88
CA LYS A 281 22.15 5.40 35.06
C LYS A 281 23.31 5.75 36.01
N HIS A 282 24.43 6.24 35.48
CA HIS A 282 25.62 6.66 36.24
C HIS A 282 25.36 7.87 37.17
N ARG A 283 24.30 8.65 36.93
CA ARG A 283 23.93 9.82 37.75
C ARG A 283 23.12 9.45 38.99
N SER A 284 22.47 8.28 38.97
CA SER A 284 21.62 7.85 40.09
C SER A 284 22.46 7.41 41.29
N PRO A 285 22.28 8.01 42.48
CA PRO A 285 23.02 7.61 43.68
C PRO A 285 22.63 6.22 44.21
N ARG A 286 21.57 5.62 43.65
CA ARG A 286 21.09 4.28 44.03
C ARG A 286 21.71 3.15 43.19
N GLN A 287 22.37 3.49 42.07
CA GLN A 287 23.02 2.51 41.20
C GLN A 287 24.45 2.27 41.66
N ASN A 288 24.99 1.05 41.44
CA ASN A 288 26.31 0.67 41.94
C ASN A 288 27.40 1.69 41.58
N LEU A 289 27.46 2.15 40.32
CA LEU A 289 28.44 3.16 39.91
C LEU A 289 28.27 4.49 40.66
N GLY A 290 27.03 4.92 40.90
CA GLY A 290 26.76 6.13 41.68
C GLY A 290 27.17 5.98 43.15
N ILE A 291 27.02 4.78 43.73
CA ILE A 291 27.46 4.46 45.08
C ILE A 291 29.00 4.48 45.17
N LEU A 292 29.70 3.79 44.26
CA LEU A 292 31.17 3.77 44.20
C LEU A 292 31.75 5.18 44.03
N ARG A 293 31.16 5.99 43.14
CA ARG A 293 31.55 7.38 42.92
C ARG A 293 31.30 8.26 44.14
N GLY A 294 30.09 8.23 44.69
CA GLY A 294 29.72 9.05 45.83
C GLY A 294 30.56 8.75 47.07
N ALA A 295 30.90 7.47 47.30
CA ALA A 295 31.84 7.11 48.36
C ALA A 295 33.24 7.67 48.10
N LEU A 296 33.72 7.63 46.84
CA LEU A 296 35.07 8.08 46.50
C LEU A 296 35.20 9.59 46.65
N GLU A 297 34.16 10.35 46.30
CA GLU A 297 34.10 11.81 46.49
C GLU A 297 34.27 12.21 47.95
N GLU A 298 33.66 11.47 48.89
CA GLU A 298 33.80 11.75 50.32
C GLU A 298 35.20 11.37 50.83
N THR A 299 35.70 10.19 50.43
CA THR A 299 37.02 9.70 50.86
C THR A 299 38.15 10.61 50.35
N VAL A 300 38.08 11.04 49.08
CA VAL A 300 39.06 11.99 48.50
C VAL A 300 38.95 13.37 49.16
N ALA A 301 37.76 13.80 49.57
CA ALA A 301 37.56 15.05 50.32
C ALA A 301 37.97 14.97 51.80
N GLY A 302 38.53 13.84 52.26
CA GLY A 302 38.94 13.62 53.65
C GLY A 302 37.77 13.51 54.64
N ARG A 303 36.55 13.25 54.15
CA ARG A 303 35.35 13.10 55.00
C ARG A 303 35.09 11.62 55.30
N PRO A 304 34.83 11.24 56.57
CA PRO A 304 34.58 9.86 56.93
C PRO A 304 33.26 9.36 56.34
N LEU A 305 33.23 8.11 55.88
CA LEU A 305 32.00 7.47 55.42
C LEU A 305 31.16 7.04 56.62
N ASP A 306 29.89 7.44 56.65
CA ASP A 306 28.93 6.93 57.63
C ASP A 306 28.68 5.41 57.45
N ALA A 307 28.17 4.75 58.49
CA ALA A 307 27.96 3.30 58.50
C ALA A 307 27.04 2.81 57.35
N ARG A 308 26.09 3.65 56.93
CA ARG A 308 25.16 3.31 55.84
C ARG A 308 25.87 3.37 54.49
N ARG A 309 26.64 4.42 54.21
CA ARG A 309 27.41 4.59 52.96
C ARG A 309 28.47 3.51 52.83
N LEU A 310 29.17 3.18 53.92
CA LEU A 310 30.13 2.08 53.95
C LEU A 310 29.46 0.73 53.65
N GLY A 311 28.30 0.45 54.26
CA GLY A 311 27.51 -0.76 53.97
C GLY A 311 27.06 -0.85 52.52
N LEU A 312 26.60 0.27 51.94
CA LEU A 312 26.21 0.34 50.52
C LEU A 312 27.40 0.15 49.58
N LEU A 313 28.56 0.73 49.89
CA LEU A 313 29.79 0.56 49.11
C LEU A 313 30.20 -0.92 49.07
N ARG A 314 30.28 -1.56 50.24
CA ARG A 314 30.63 -3.00 50.35
C ARG A 314 29.65 -3.86 49.57
N HIS A 315 28.34 -3.64 49.75
CA HIS A 315 27.32 -4.36 49.00
C HIS A 315 27.38 -4.16 47.48
N ALA A 316 27.69 -2.94 47.02
CA ALA A 316 27.82 -2.62 45.60
C ALA A 316 29.03 -3.31 44.97
N VAL A 317 30.17 -3.33 45.68
CA VAL A 317 31.40 -4.04 45.29
C VAL A 317 31.13 -5.54 45.19
N ASP A 318 30.59 -6.16 46.25
CA ASP A 318 30.26 -7.60 46.28
C ASP A 318 29.30 -7.98 45.16
N SER A 319 28.28 -7.16 44.92
CA SER A 319 27.30 -7.38 43.85
C SER A 319 27.91 -7.27 42.47
N MET A 320 28.87 -6.35 42.26
CA MET A 320 29.57 -6.23 40.98
C MET A 320 30.50 -7.41 40.72
N VAL A 321 31.31 -7.82 41.72
CA VAL A 321 32.21 -8.97 41.61
C VAL A 321 31.42 -10.26 41.38
N ARG A 322 30.35 -10.49 42.16
CA ARG A 322 29.47 -11.67 41.98
C ARG A 322 28.84 -11.73 40.60
N ARG A 323 28.42 -10.59 40.04
CA ARG A 323 27.69 -10.55 38.76
C ARG A 323 28.61 -10.55 37.54
N ARG A 324 29.81 -9.95 37.64
CA ARG A 324 30.70 -9.71 36.50
C ARG A 324 31.99 -10.55 36.54
N GLY A 325 32.28 -11.18 37.66
CA GLY A 325 33.61 -11.74 37.97
C GLY A 325 34.55 -10.68 38.56
N LEU A 326 35.63 -11.14 39.19
CA LEU A 326 36.71 -10.27 39.66
C LEU A 326 37.36 -9.59 38.44
N PRO A 327 37.59 -8.26 38.45
CA PRO A 327 38.31 -7.60 37.36
C PRO A 327 39.64 -8.29 37.05
N GLY A 328 39.89 -8.54 35.75
CA GLY A 328 41.10 -9.26 35.29
C GLY A 328 40.99 -10.79 35.31
N SER A 329 39.93 -11.37 35.89
CA SER A 329 39.65 -12.80 35.76
C SER A 329 39.25 -13.19 34.33
N ALA A 330 39.41 -14.46 33.97
CA ALA A 330 39.01 -14.97 32.66
C ALA A 330 37.50 -14.74 32.35
N PRO A 331 36.56 -15.00 33.29
CA PRO A 331 35.14 -14.71 33.05
C PRO A 331 34.84 -13.22 32.83
N HIS A 332 35.49 -12.34 33.61
CA HIS A 332 35.34 -10.89 33.48
C HIS A 332 35.87 -10.37 32.13
N THR A 333 37.03 -10.86 31.73
CA THR A 333 37.65 -10.52 30.43
C THR A 333 36.79 -10.98 29.26
N ALA A 334 36.24 -12.21 29.33
CA ALA A 334 35.33 -12.73 28.31
C ALA A 334 34.05 -11.87 28.20
N LEU A 335 33.45 -11.51 29.34
CA LEU A 335 32.28 -10.63 29.38
C LEU A 335 32.57 -9.27 28.73
N ARG A 336 33.72 -8.66 29.01
CA ARG A 336 34.12 -7.36 28.44
C ARG A 336 34.37 -7.43 26.95
N ARG A 337 35.02 -8.48 26.47
CA ARG A 337 35.22 -8.70 25.02
C ARG A 337 33.88 -8.80 24.30
N GLU A 338 32.93 -9.55 24.84
CA GLU A 338 31.60 -9.70 24.23
C GLU A 338 30.81 -8.38 24.23
N GLN A 339 30.86 -7.62 25.32
CA GLN A 339 30.17 -6.32 25.40
C GLN A 339 30.81 -5.27 24.50
N ALA A 340 32.14 -5.26 24.37
CA ALA A 340 32.85 -4.40 23.42
C ALA A 340 32.47 -4.77 21.98
N ARG A 341 32.41 -6.08 21.66
CA ARG A 341 31.95 -6.57 20.35
C ARG A 341 30.53 -6.11 20.05
N GLN A 342 29.60 -6.19 21.00
CA GLN A 342 28.23 -5.72 20.85
C GLN A 342 28.15 -4.20 20.66
N ALA A 343 28.95 -3.43 21.42
CA ALA A 343 28.97 -1.98 21.32
C ALA A 343 29.56 -1.47 19.99
N ALA A 344 30.52 -2.21 19.43
CA ALA A 344 31.15 -1.91 18.14
C ALA A 344 30.24 -2.16 16.92
N LEU A 345 29.12 -2.88 17.08
CA LEU A 345 28.18 -3.09 15.99
C LEU A 345 27.57 -1.74 15.56
N PRO A 346 27.57 -1.43 14.25
CA PRO A 346 27.00 -0.20 13.74
C PRO A 346 25.49 -0.14 13.99
N SER A 347 24.95 1.06 14.20
CA SER A 347 23.50 1.22 14.35
C SER A 347 22.82 1.08 12.99
N HIS A 348 21.58 0.60 12.98
CA HIS A 348 20.77 0.59 11.76
C HIS A 348 20.60 2.00 11.19
N HIS A 349 20.57 3.03 12.03
CA HIS A 349 20.54 4.41 11.55
C HIS A 349 21.82 4.76 10.79
N ALA A 350 22.99 4.39 11.29
CA ALA A 350 24.26 4.66 10.62
C ALA A 350 24.39 3.89 9.29
N LEU A 351 23.96 2.63 9.25
CA LEU A 351 23.89 1.85 7.99
C LEU A 351 22.85 2.41 7.00
N ALA A 352 21.76 3.02 7.49
CA ALA A 352 20.82 3.72 6.63
C ALA A 352 21.45 4.99 6.02
N GLN A 353 22.28 5.73 6.78
CA GLN A 353 23.03 6.88 6.24
C GLN A 353 24.05 6.46 5.18
N LEU A 354 24.73 5.32 5.36
CA LEU A 354 25.59 4.76 4.32
C LEU A 354 24.79 4.46 3.05
N MET A 355 23.61 3.83 3.20
CA MET A 355 22.76 3.53 2.07
C MET A 355 22.26 4.78 1.35
N LEU A 356 21.97 5.87 2.07
CA LEU A 356 21.63 7.16 1.45
C LEU A 356 22.75 7.70 0.56
N ARG A 357 24.02 7.52 0.95
CA ARG A 357 25.16 7.90 0.10
C ARG A 357 25.21 7.05 -1.16
N ARG A 358 25.10 5.71 -1.03
CA ARG A 358 25.07 4.79 -2.18
C ARG A 358 23.94 5.11 -3.17
N LEU A 359 22.76 5.48 -2.67
CA LEU A 359 21.60 5.80 -3.50
C LEU A 359 21.66 7.20 -4.15
N ALA A 360 22.46 8.12 -3.62
CA ALA A 360 22.57 9.48 -4.16
C ALA A 360 23.22 9.52 -5.55
N GLU A 361 24.00 8.48 -5.91
CA GLU A 361 24.66 8.36 -7.21
C GLU A 361 23.74 7.83 -8.32
N LEU A 362 22.53 7.36 -7.96
CA LEU A 362 21.58 6.79 -8.90
C LEU A 362 20.57 7.84 -9.40
N PRO A 363 19.94 7.65 -10.57
CA PRO A 363 18.82 8.49 -10.99
C PRO A 363 17.66 8.40 -10.00
N GLN A 364 17.24 9.54 -9.44
CA GLN A 364 16.30 9.59 -8.31
C GLN A 364 14.86 9.22 -8.70
N ASP A 365 14.48 9.46 -9.96
CA ASP A 365 13.12 9.28 -10.48
C ASP A 365 12.90 7.91 -11.17
N SER A 366 13.84 6.97 -11.01
CA SER A 366 13.74 5.62 -11.61
C SER A 366 13.85 4.51 -10.56
N GLY A 367 13.50 3.28 -10.96
CA GLY A 367 13.88 2.08 -10.22
C GLY A 367 15.36 1.72 -10.38
N ILE A 368 15.82 0.77 -9.57
CA ILE A 368 17.17 0.21 -9.53
C ILE A 368 17.20 -1.07 -10.36
N ILE A 369 18.04 -1.13 -11.38
CA ILE A 369 18.19 -2.31 -12.24
C ILE A 369 18.91 -3.44 -11.48
N GLU A 370 20.03 -3.12 -10.84
CA GLU A 370 20.84 -4.08 -10.09
C GLU A 370 20.96 -3.68 -8.62
N VAL A 371 20.21 -4.36 -7.76
CA VAL A 371 20.24 -4.16 -6.31
C VAL A 371 21.44 -4.82 -5.61
N PRO A 372 21.92 -6.04 -5.99
CA PRO A 372 22.99 -6.71 -5.24
C PRO A 372 24.28 -5.89 -5.01
N PRO A 373 24.81 -5.12 -5.97
CA PRO A 373 26.00 -4.28 -5.75
C PRO A 373 25.82 -3.25 -4.62
N LEU A 374 24.59 -2.74 -4.43
CA LEU A 374 24.27 -1.76 -3.39
C LEU A 374 24.14 -2.36 -2.00
N LEU A 375 23.98 -3.69 -1.89
CA LEU A 375 23.75 -4.41 -0.63
C LEU A 375 24.98 -5.15 -0.11
N THR A 376 26.14 -4.91 -0.73
CA THR A 376 27.42 -5.45 -0.26
C THR A 376 27.73 -4.97 1.16
N PRO A 377 28.46 -5.78 1.97
CA PRO A 377 28.95 -5.32 3.26
C PRO A 377 29.77 -4.02 3.16
N VAL A 378 29.93 -3.31 4.28
CA VAL A 378 30.74 -2.09 4.34
C VAL A 378 32.16 -2.37 3.82
N THR A 379 32.62 -1.55 2.87
CA THR A 379 33.95 -1.66 2.25
C THR A 379 35.02 -0.92 3.05
N GLU A 380 36.29 -1.20 2.78
CA GLU A 380 37.43 -0.50 3.42
C GLU A 380 37.41 1.01 3.14
N GLN A 381 37.00 1.41 1.94
CA GLN A 381 36.85 2.83 1.59
C GLN A 381 35.75 3.49 2.43
N GLU A 382 34.60 2.82 2.56
CA GLU A 382 33.47 3.35 3.35
C GLU A 382 33.81 3.41 4.84
N GLU A 383 34.61 2.49 5.37
CA GLU A 383 35.14 2.58 6.73
C GLU A 383 35.96 3.87 6.91
N HIS A 384 36.85 4.19 5.96
CA HIS A 384 37.63 5.43 6.01
C HIS A 384 36.76 6.69 5.98
N GLU A 385 35.66 6.67 5.20
CA GLU A 385 34.77 7.82 5.00
C GLU A 385 33.67 7.98 6.07
N THR A 386 33.30 6.91 6.78
CA THR A 386 32.15 6.89 7.69
C THR A 386 32.47 6.44 9.11
N GLY A 387 33.61 5.78 9.32
CA GLY A 387 33.96 5.10 10.57
C GLY A 387 33.14 3.83 10.86
N LEU A 388 32.39 3.31 9.87
CA LEU A 388 31.68 2.04 10.00
C LEU A 388 32.64 0.87 9.78
N PRO A 389 32.55 -0.21 10.57
CA PRO A 389 33.51 -1.31 10.46
C PRO A 389 33.35 -2.08 9.15
N THR A 390 34.46 -2.31 8.45
CA THR A 390 34.49 -3.16 7.24
C THR A 390 33.86 -4.54 7.50
N GLY A 391 33.10 -5.03 6.53
CA GLY A 391 32.39 -6.31 6.62
C GLY A 391 31.07 -6.26 7.38
N ALA A 392 30.65 -5.11 7.90
CA ALA A 392 29.32 -4.98 8.49
C ALA A 392 28.22 -5.16 7.42
N GLU A 393 27.28 -6.07 7.68
CA GLU A 393 26.20 -6.36 6.74
C GLU A 393 25.04 -5.36 6.83
N VAL A 394 24.39 -5.11 5.69
CA VAL A 394 23.16 -4.31 5.63
C VAL A 394 21.99 -5.10 6.25
N PRO A 395 21.33 -4.60 7.30
CA PRO A 395 20.24 -5.30 7.98
C PRO A 395 19.05 -5.57 7.04
N PRO A 396 18.31 -6.68 7.20
CA PRO A 396 17.17 -7.04 6.34
C PRO A 396 16.14 -5.93 6.16
N VAL A 397 15.88 -5.15 7.22
CA VAL A 397 14.90 -4.05 7.22
C VAL A 397 15.34 -2.85 6.38
N ILE A 398 16.64 -2.66 6.17
CA ILE A 398 17.20 -1.62 5.29
C ILE A 398 17.32 -2.17 3.87
N ARG A 399 17.83 -3.40 3.74
CA ARG A 399 17.86 -4.17 2.50
C ARG A 399 16.51 -4.14 1.77
N GLN A 400 15.43 -4.46 2.49
CA GLN A 400 14.08 -4.48 1.94
C GLN A 400 13.63 -3.13 1.36
N VAL A 401 14.07 -2.01 1.95
CA VAL A 401 13.73 -0.66 1.45
C VAL A 401 14.42 -0.40 0.10
N VAL A 402 15.64 -0.90 -0.08
CA VAL A 402 16.37 -0.80 -1.36
C VAL A 402 15.77 -1.76 -2.38
N GLU A 403 15.44 -2.99 -1.98
CA GLU A 403 14.81 -3.98 -2.85
C GLU A 403 13.43 -3.55 -3.36
N TYR A 404 12.70 -2.72 -2.62
CA TYR A 404 11.44 -2.14 -3.12
C TYR A 404 11.61 -1.22 -4.33
N ALA A 405 12.81 -0.69 -4.55
CA ALA A 405 13.11 0.09 -5.74
C ALA A 405 13.57 -0.78 -6.93
N LEU A 406 13.64 -2.12 -6.80
CA LEU A 406 14.02 -3.01 -7.89
C LEU A 406 13.11 -2.79 -9.11
N SER A 407 13.74 -2.57 -10.27
CA SER A 407 13.10 -2.52 -11.57
C SER A 407 13.24 -3.88 -12.26
N ALA A 408 12.13 -4.60 -12.42
CA ALA A 408 12.11 -5.93 -13.02
C ALA A 408 10.72 -6.25 -13.62
N PRO A 409 10.57 -7.32 -14.43
CA PRO A 409 9.26 -7.80 -14.83
C PRO A 409 8.36 -8.04 -13.61
N ILE A 410 7.07 -7.73 -13.75
CA ILE A 410 6.13 -7.71 -12.61
C ILE A 410 6.02 -9.08 -11.90
N GLY A 411 6.14 -10.19 -12.63
CA GLY A 411 6.20 -11.54 -12.06
C GLY A 411 7.41 -11.74 -11.13
N THR A 412 8.60 -11.25 -11.53
CA THR A 412 9.80 -11.30 -10.70
C THR A 412 9.65 -10.48 -9.41
N LEU A 413 8.97 -9.33 -9.47
CA LEU A 413 8.70 -8.53 -8.27
C LEU A 413 7.73 -9.24 -7.29
N VAL A 414 6.77 -10.00 -7.80
CA VAL A 414 5.90 -10.85 -7.00
C VAL A 414 6.71 -11.97 -6.33
N GLU A 415 7.53 -12.69 -7.11
CA GLU A 415 8.38 -13.79 -6.61
C GLU A 415 9.36 -13.32 -5.52
N ARG A 416 9.93 -12.11 -5.68
CA ARG A 416 10.83 -11.50 -4.69
C ARG A 416 10.11 -10.86 -3.49
N GLY A 417 8.77 -10.89 -3.44
CA GLY A 417 7.99 -10.30 -2.35
C GLY A 417 7.98 -8.76 -2.33
N VAL A 418 8.41 -8.10 -3.40
CA VAL A 418 8.31 -6.64 -3.57
C VAL A 418 6.85 -6.22 -3.78
N VAL A 419 6.06 -7.08 -4.44
CA VAL A 419 4.61 -6.97 -4.63
C VAL A 419 3.90 -8.01 -3.74
N PRO A 420 3.64 -7.70 -2.46
CA PRO A 420 3.14 -8.68 -1.49
C PRO A 420 1.62 -8.91 -1.56
N SER A 421 0.88 -8.17 -2.39
CA SER A 421 -0.59 -8.21 -2.43
C SER A 421 -1.14 -7.79 -3.79
N ALA A 422 -2.39 -8.17 -4.07
CA ALA A 422 -3.09 -7.77 -5.29
C ALA A 422 -3.32 -6.25 -5.36
N GLU A 423 -3.41 -5.57 -4.21
CA GLU A 423 -3.54 -4.11 -4.13
C GLU A 423 -2.25 -3.43 -4.59
N VAL A 424 -1.09 -3.91 -4.13
CA VAL A 424 0.21 -3.42 -4.60
C VAL A 424 0.41 -3.77 -6.08
N LEU A 425 -0.05 -4.94 -6.54
CA LEU A 425 -0.05 -5.26 -7.97
C LEU A 425 -0.82 -4.18 -8.75
N ALA A 426 -2.01 -3.82 -8.27
CA ALA A 426 -2.87 -2.82 -8.91
C ALA A 426 -2.25 -1.41 -8.96
N GLU A 427 -1.35 -1.07 -8.03
CA GLU A 427 -0.59 0.19 -8.04
C GLU A 427 0.44 0.22 -9.18
N LEU A 428 0.98 -0.93 -9.60
CA LEU A 428 2.03 -1.02 -10.64
C LEU A 428 1.49 -1.23 -12.05
N VAL A 429 0.33 -1.89 -12.19
CA VAL A 429 -0.28 -2.17 -13.49
C VAL A 429 -0.44 -0.93 -14.39
N PRO A 430 -0.76 0.28 -13.89
CA PRO A 430 -0.80 1.49 -14.72
C PRO A 430 0.49 1.76 -15.50
N GLN A 431 1.67 1.36 -15.00
CA GLN A 431 2.94 1.54 -15.72
C GLN A 431 2.97 0.73 -17.03
N LEU A 432 2.44 -0.50 -17.01
CA LEU A 432 2.32 -1.38 -18.17
C LEU A 432 1.20 -0.93 -19.10
N VAL A 433 0.00 -0.66 -18.54
CA VAL A 433 -1.16 -0.26 -19.34
C VAL A 433 -0.93 1.09 -20.02
N ALA A 434 -0.16 2.00 -19.41
CA ALA A 434 0.26 3.24 -20.06
C ALA A 434 1.04 2.97 -21.35
N ALA A 435 2.05 2.10 -21.30
CA ALA A 435 2.89 1.76 -22.46
C ALA A 435 2.06 1.08 -23.57
N THR A 436 1.24 0.08 -23.19
CA THR A 436 0.34 -0.63 -24.12
C THR A 436 -0.79 0.24 -24.67
N THR A 437 -1.24 1.26 -23.93
CA THR A 437 -2.25 2.19 -24.45
C THR A 437 -1.61 3.22 -25.36
N ALA A 438 -0.37 3.61 -25.10
CA ALA A 438 0.33 4.61 -25.89
C ALA A 438 0.90 4.07 -27.21
N SER A 439 1.19 2.76 -27.32
CA SER A 439 1.68 2.12 -28.57
C SER A 439 0.79 2.40 -29.79
N ALA A 440 -0.50 2.66 -29.57
CA ALA A 440 -1.44 3.04 -30.63
C ALA A 440 -1.13 4.38 -31.32
N TYR A 441 -0.34 5.27 -30.70
CA TYR A 441 0.12 6.51 -31.33
C TYR A 441 1.36 6.22 -32.17
N GLY A 442 1.36 6.64 -33.44
CA GLY A 442 2.49 6.40 -34.36
C GLY A 442 3.73 7.24 -34.03
N ASP A 443 3.52 8.48 -33.63
CA ASP A 443 4.59 9.41 -33.23
C ASP A 443 5.17 9.08 -31.85
N GLU A 444 6.50 9.03 -31.75
CA GLU A 444 7.22 8.67 -30.52
C GLU A 444 7.03 9.71 -29.41
N THR A 445 7.06 11.00 -29.76
CA THR A 445 6.93 12.08 -28.75
C THR A 445 5.53 12.10 -28.17
N LEU A 446 4.50 11.90 -28.99
CA LEU A 446 3.11 11.78 -28.57
C LEU A 446 2.88 10.50 -27.74
N ARG A 447 3.48 9.38 -28.15
CA ARG A 447 3.43 8.12 -27.41
C ARG A 447 3.99 8.29 -26.00
N ALA A 448 5.17 8.88 -25.85
CA ALA A 448 5.77 9.17 -24.55
C ALA A 448 4.87 10.08 -23.69
N LEU A 449 4.34 11.16 -24.29
CA LEU A 449 3.46 12.10 -23.60
C LEU A 449 2.15 11.45 -23.12
N MET A 450 1.52 10.63 -23.96
CA MET A 450 0.28 9.94 -23.64
C MET A 450 0.48 8.85 -22.59
N ALA A 451 1.63 8.17 -22.59
CA ALA A 451 2.00 7.24 -21.52
C ALA A 451 2.19 7.98 -20.18
N ALA A 452 2.91 9.11 -20.16
CA ALA A 452 3.11 9.91 -18.96
C ALA A 452 1.78 10.46 -18.41
N ASN A 453 0.93 11.01 -19.29
CA ASN A 453 -0.40 11.50 -18.92
C ASN A 453 -1.30 10.38 -18.38
N TYR A 454 -1.26 9.17 -18.95
CA TYR A 454 -2.01 8.03 -18.44
C TYR A 454 -1.58 7.67 -17.01
N ARG A 455 -0.27 7.60 -16.73
CA ARG A 455 0.25 7.31 -15.39
C ARG A 455 -0.20 8.36 -14.38
N ALA A 456 -0.06 9.65 -14.72
CA ALA A 456 -0.54 10.76 -13.88
C ALA A 456 -2.05 10.65 -13.60
N PHE A 457 -2.84 10.31 -14.61
CA PHE A 457 -4.28 10.15 -14.50
C PHE A 457 -4.67 8.99 -13.58
N ARG A 458 -3.90 7.89 -13.56
CA ARG A 458 -4.16 6.74 -12.68
C ARG A 458 -3.71 6.94 -11.24
N ASN A 459 -2.75 7.83 -11.00
CA ASN A 459 -2.32 8.19 -9.67
C ASN A 459 -3.31 9.10 -8.92
N ARG A 460 -4.34 9.62 -9.59
CA ARG A 460 -5.38 10.39 -8.91
C ARG A 460 -6.20 9.52 -7.96
N ARG A 461 -6.72 10.16 -6.92
CA ARG A 461 -7.68 9.54 -6.02
C ARG A 461 -9.08 9.50 -6.62
N SER A 462 -9.80 8.42 -6.33
CA SER A 462 -11.18 8.21 -6.78
C SER A 462 -12.17 9.07 -5.98
N LEU A 463 -13.11 9.72 -6.67
CA LEU A 463 -14.25 10.40 -6.05
C LEU A 463 -15.29 9.39 -5.52
N LEU A 464 -15.99 9.81 -4.45
CA LEU A 464 -17.23 9.20 -4.00
C LEU A 464 -18.33 9.56 -5.01
N LEU A 465 -18.90 8.54 -5.63
CA LEU A 465 -19.97 8.69 -6.61
C LEU A 465 -21.20 7.90 -6.17
N LEU A 466 -22.36 8.53 -6.29
CA LEU A 466 -23.66 7.95 -6.00
C LEU A 466 -24.50 7.90 -7.28
N ASN A 467 -25.71 7.32 -7.23
CA ASN A 467 -26.65 7.29 -8.36
C ASN A 467 -26.11 6.66 -9.65
N LEU A 468 -25.14 5.74 -9.55
CA LEU A 468 -24.45 5.11 -10.68
C LEU A 468 -23.65 6.09 -11.56
N ASP A 469 -23.31 7.27 -11.02
CA ASP A 469 -22.38 8.20 -11.67
C ASP A 469 -21.04 7.53 -11.92
N ARG A 470 -20.35 8.01 -12.96
CA ARG A 470 -19.04 7.51 -13.37
C ARG A 470 -18.01 8.60 -13.23
N GLN A 471 -16.78 8.22 -12.88
CA GLN A 471 -15.66 9.15 -12.92
C GLN A 471 -15.31 9.51 -14.35
N VAL A 472 -14.65 10.66 -14.51
CA VAL A 472 -14.02 11.03 -15.77
C VAL A 472 -13.07 9.93 -16.23
N ARG A 473 -13.09 9.62 -17.51
CA ARG A 473 -12.19 8.68 -18.17
C ARG A 473 -11.05 9.43 -18.84
N VAL A 474 -9.96 8.73 -19.14
CA VAL A 474 -8.75 9.37 -19.68
C VAL A 474 -9.03 9.95 -21.06
N GLU A 475 -9.90 9.30 -21.83
CA GLU A 475 -10.32 9.73 -23.16
C GLU A 475 -11.24 10.97 -23.13
N GLU A 476 -11.75 11.34 -21.95
CA GLU A 476 -12.59 12.54 -21.76
C GLU A 476 -11.76 13.79 -21.41
N LEU A 477 -10.45 13.65 -21.19
CA LEU A 477 -9.58 14.81 -20.97
C LEU A 477 -9.45 15.63 -22.25
N PRO A 478 -9.54 16.98 -22.19
CA PRO A 478 -9.51 17.83 -23.38
C PRO A 478 -8.33 17.56 -24.31
N TRP A 479 -7.11 17.48 -23.76
CA TRP A 479 -5.90 17.24 -24.54
C TRP A 479 -5.80 15.82 -25.09
N VAL A 480 -6.30 14.80 -24.38
CA VAL A 480 -6.34 13.42 -24.91
C VAL A 480 -7.37 13.28 -26.03
N ARG A 481 -8.53 13.93 -25.88
CA ARG A 481 -9.56 13.99 -26.90
C ARG A 481 -9.05 14.68 -28.16
N ALA A 482 -8.30 15.78 -28.01
CA ALA A 482 -7.73 16.55 -29.12
C ALA A 482 -6.81 15.72 -30.03
N VAL A 483 -6.05 14.77 -29.46
CA VAL A 483 -5.16 13.86 -30.23
C VAL A 483 -5.77 12.49 -30.51
N SER A 484 -7.06 12.27 -30.23
CA SER A 484 -7.67 10.94 -30.36
C SER A 484 -7.65 10.40 -31.80
N GLY A 485 -7.70 11.29 -32.80
CA GLY A 485 -7.59 10.93 -34.23
C GLY A 485 -6.21 10.44 -34.66
N GLN A 486 -5.18 10.66 -33.85
CA GLN A 486 -3.80 10.25 -34.12
C GLN A 486 -3.50 8.80 -33.71
N ARG A 487 -4.48 8.14 -33.08
CA ARG A 487 -4.40 6.71 -32.79
C ARG A 487 -4.55 5.99 -34.11
N ALA A 488 -3.54 5.21 -34.50
CA ALA A 488 -3.61 4.44 -35.73
C ALA A 488 -4.88 3.59 -35.74
N ALA A 489 -5.71 3.75 -36.78
CA ALA A 489 -6.81 2.85 -37.07
C ALA A 489 -6.23 1.53 -37.58
N VAL A 490 -5.58 0.76 -36.70
CA VAL A 490 -5.04 -0.54 -37.05
C VAL A 490 -6.23 -1.50 -37.11
N LEU A 491 -6.93 -1.48 -38.25
CA LEU A 491 -7.75 -2.58 -38.69
C LEU A 491 -6.83 -3.79 -38.90
N GLY A 492 -6.67 -4.58 -37.85
CA GLY A 492 -5.97 -5.86 -37.86
C GLY A 492 -4.46 -5.80 -37.67
N LYS A 493 -4.01 -6.25 -36.48
CA LYS A 493 -2.71 -6.91 -36.19
C LYS A 493 -1.46 -6.00 -36.29
N PRO A 494 -1.02 -5.32 -35.19
CA PRO A 494 -0.27 -5.99 -34.09
C PRO A 494 -0.58 -5.53 -32.63
N ASP A 495 -1.26 -4.40 -32.40
CA ASP A 495 -1.43 -3.80 -31.04
C ASP A 495 -2.48 -4.55 -30.18
N GLU A 496 -3.50 -5.15 -30.80
CA GLU A 496 -4.52 -5.97 -30.12
C GLU A 496 -3.93 -7.23 -29.48
N GLU A 497 -2.92 -7.83 -30.13
CA GLU A 497 -2.27 -9.06 -29.67
C GLU A 497 -1.36 -8.78 -28.46
N GLY A 498 -0.68 -7.62 -28.45
CA GLY A 498 0.09 -7.13 -27.30
C GLY A 498 -0.82 -6.83 -26.09
N ALA A 499 -1.90 -6.08 -26.30
CA ALA A 499 -2.84 -5.76 -25.22
C ALA A 499 -3.56 -7.00 -24.65
N LEU A 500 -3.88 -7.99 -25.49
CA LEU A 500 -4.46 -9.26 -25.05
C LEU A 500 -3.45 -10.10 -24.26
N THR A 501 -2.19 -10.10 -24.70
CA THR A 501 -1.09 -10.79 -24.01
C THR A 501 -0.88 -10.21 -22.62
N VAL A 502 -0.79 -8.89 -22.50
CA VAL A 502 -0.69 -8.19 -21.21
C VAL A 502 -1.92 -8.47 -20.34
N LEU A 503 -3.13 -8.43 -20.91
CA LEU A 503 -4.38 -8.74 -20.19
C LEU A 503 -4.38 -10.18 -19.63
N ARG A 504 -3.96 -11.16 -20.43
CA ARG A 504 -3.85 -12.57 -20.00
C ARG A 504 -2.83 -12.73 -18.89
N GLN A 505 -1.62 -12.23 -19.10
CA GLN A 505 -0.52 -12.35 -18.13
C GLN A 505 -0.86 -11.68 -16.79
N LEU A 506 -1.48 -10.50 -16.81
CA LEU A 506 -1.93 -9.83 -15.59
C LEU A 506 -3.06 -10.60 -14.89
N GLY A 507 -4.01 -11.15 -15.66
CA GLY A 507 -5.09 -11.98 -15.12
C GLY A 507 -4.56 -13.27 -14.49
N GLU A 508 -3.62 -13.95 -15.15
CA GLU A 508 -2.94 -15.15 -14.66
C GLU A 508 -2.14 -14.85 -13.40
N LEU A 509 -1.29 -13.82 -13.43
CA LEU A 509 -0.47 -13.42 -12.29
C LEU A 509 -1.33 -13.06 -11.08
N ALA A 510 -2.41 -12.30 -11.25
CA ALA A 510 -3.28 -11.90 -10.16
C ALA A 510 -3.94 -13.12 -9.47
N VAL A 511 -4.42 -14.09 -10.25
CA VAL A 511 -5.06 -15.30 -9.73
C VAL A 511 -4.04 -16.26 -9.12
N GLN A 512 -2.87 -16.41 -9.74
CA GLN A 512 -1.83 -17.34 -9.30
C GLN A 512 -1.08 -16.85 -8.05
N ALA A 513 -0.75 -15.56 -7.98
CA ALA A 513 0.06 -14.99 -6.90
C ALA A 513 -0.74 -14.73 -5.63
N PHE A 514 -2.04 -14.43 -5.75
CA PHE A 514 -2.89 -14.02 -4.63
C PHE A 514 -4.13 -14.91 -4.45
N PRO A 515 -3.94 -16.23 -4.30
CA PRO A 515 -5.04 -17.19 -4.23
C PRO A 515 -5.95 -16.91 -3.03
N GLY A 516 -7.24 -16.78 -3.31
CA GLY A 516 -8.28 -16.46 -2.34
C GLY A 516 -8.45 -14.97 -2.05
N THR A 517 -7.82 -14.09 -2.82
CA THR A 517 -7.96 -12.63 -2.71
C THR A 517 -8.86 -12.10 -3.82
N VAL A 518 -9.80 -11.24 -3.46
CA VAL A 518 -10.66 -10.54 -4.43
C VAL A 518 -9.80 -9.63 -5.31
N LEU A 519 -10.09 -9.56 -6.62
CA LEU A 519 -9.38 -8.64 -7.51
C LEU A 519 -9.73 -7.19 -7.13
N PRO A 520 -8.74 -6.37 -6.74
CA PRO A 520 -9.02 -5.00 -6.31
C PRO A 520 -9.63 -4.17 -7.43
N ASN A 521 -10.56 -3.27 -7.07
CA ASN A 521 -11.22 -2.39 -8.04
C ASN A 521 -10.25 -1.62 -8.97
N PRO A 522 -9.09 -1.11 -8.52
CA PRO A 522 -8.11 -0.52 -9.43
C PRO A 522 -7.61 -1.50 -10.49
N LEU A 523 -7.31 -2.75 -10.12
CA LEU A 523 -6.88 -3.79 -11.06
C LEU A 523 -7.99 -4.11 -12.06
N VAL A 524 -9.23 -4.31 -11.59
CA VAL A 524 -10.39 -4.58 -12.46
C VAL A 524 -10.60 -3.47 -13.50
N ARG A 525 -10.36 -2.20 -13.13
CA ARG A 525 -10.45 -1.07 -14.06
C ARG A 525 -9.38 -1.15 -15.15
N GLU A 526 -8.15 -1.48 -14.80
CA GLU A 526 -7.04 -1.63 -15.74
C GLU A 526 -7.25 -2.81 -16.69
N LEU A 527 -7.68 -3.97 -16.19
CA LEU A 527 -8.09 -5.11 -17.01
C LEU A 527 -9.22 -4.71 -17.99
N GLY A 528 -10.17 -3.90 -17.51
CA GLY A 528 -11.23 -3.36 -18.35
C GLY A 528 -10.75 -2.39 -19.44
N VAL A 529 -9.64 -1.66 -19.23
CA VAL A 529 -9.03 -0.80 -20.26
C VAL A 529 -8.43 -1.65 -21.36
N LEU A 530 -7.60 -2.64 -20.99
CA LEU A 530 -6.99 -3.58 -21.94
C LEU A 530 -8.05 -4.36 -22.72
N ALA A 531 -9.10 -4.85 -22.04
CA ALA A 531 -10.19 -5.56 -22.69
C ALA A 531 -10.95 -4.73 -23.73
N ARG A 532 -11.13 -3.42 -23.50
CA ARG A 532 -11.74 -2.51 -24.49
C ARG A 532 -10.81 -2.25 -25.67
N ARG A 533 -9.48 -2.27 -25.45
CA ARG A 533 -8.50 -2.12 -26.52
C ARG A 533 -8.53 -3.29 -27.50
N CYS A 534 -8.75 -4.51 -27.01
CA CYS A 534 -8.85 -5.72 -27.82
C CYS A 534 -10.28 -6.01 -28.31
N ASP A 535 -11.22 -5.06 -28.19
CA ASP A 535 -12.65 -5.21 -28.49
C ASP A 535 -13.31 -6.52 -27.97
N LEU A 536 -12.84 -7.04 -26.84
CA LEU A 536 -13.31 -8.33 -26.31
C LEU A 536 -14.76 -8.28 -25.78
N GLY A 537 -15.30 -7.08 -25.56
CA GLY A 537 -16.66 -6.89 -25.03
C GLY A 537 -16.91 -7.51 -23.64
N VAL A 538 -15.85 -7.78 -22.86
CA VAL A 538 -15.96 -8.54 -21.61
C VAL A 538 -16.49 -7.72 -20.42
N PRO A 539 -17.42 -8.29 -19.62
CA PRO A 539 -18.04 -7.58 -18.50
C PRO A 539 -17.24 -7.75 -17.20
N PHE A 540 -16.32 -6.82 -16.92
CA PHE A 540 -15.68 -6.70 -15.62
C PHE A 540 -16.55 -5.94 -14.60
N VAL A 541 -16.77 -6.54 -13.43
CA VAL A 541 -17.56 -6.00 -12.31
C VAL A 541 -16.68 -5.63 -11.12
N GLU A 542 -16.94 -4.49 -10.50
CA GLU A 542 -16.24 -4.04 -9.28
C GLU A 542 -16.82 -4.68 -8.03
N GLU A 543 -16.02 -4.77 -6.97
CA GLU A 543 -16.51 -4.99 -5.62
C GLU A 543 -17.30 -3.76 -5.18
N LEU A 544 -18.55 -3.98 -4.78
CA LEU A 544 -19.47 -2.94 -4.34
C LEU A 544 -19.35 -2.76 -2.83
N ALA A 545 -19.36 -1.50 -2.38
CA ALA A 545 -19.37 -1.17 -0.96
C ALA A 545 -20.80 -1.24 -0.40
N ALA A 546 -21.01 -2.12 0.60
CA ALA A 546 -22.33 -2.43 1.15
C ALA A 546 -23.02 -1.25 1.84
N ASP A 547 -22.24 -0.29 2.31
CA ASP A 547 -22.69 0.90 3.01
C ASP A 547 -23.11 2.06 2.11
N ILE A 548 -22.87 1.98 0.79
CA ILE A 548 -23.41 2.92 -0.22
C ILE A 548 -24.28 2.23 -1.26
N PHE A 549 -24.50 0.93 -1.12
CA PHE A 549 -25.22 0.15 -2.12
C PHE A 549 -26.72 0.49 -2.13
N MET A 550 -27.18 1.04 -3.25
CA MET A 550 -28.55 1.55 -3.41
C MET A 550 -29.56 0.47 -3.87
N GLY A 551 -29.24 -0.82 -3.71
CA GLY A 551 -30.14 -1.91 -4.10
C GLY A 551 -30.23 -2.16 -5.61
N THR A 552 -29.42 -1.49 -6.43
CA THR A 552 -29.48 -1.58 -7.90
C THR A 552 -28.15 -1.98 -8.51
N PHE A 553 -28.20 -2.74 -9.60
CA PHE A 553 -27.02 -3.14 -10.38
C PHE A 553 -27.05 -2.53 -11.79
N SER A 554 -25.87 -2.31 -12.36
CA SER A 554 -25.74 -1.98 -13.77
C SER A 554 -25.81 -3.24 -14.65
N PRO A 555 -26.20 -3.15 -15.94
CA PRO A 555 -26.35 -4.31 -16.83
C PRO A 555 -25.13 -5.20 -16.97
N LYS A 556 -23.92 -4.69 -16.70
CA LYS A 556 -22.71 -5.50 -16.79
C LYS A 556 -22.66 -6.63 -15.76
N PHE A 557 -23.36 -6.51 -14.63
CA PHE A 557 -23.44 -7.59 -13.64
C PHE A 557 -24.18 -8.80 -14.19
N LEU A 558 -25.35 -8.59 -14.83
CA LEU A 558 -26.09 -9.67 -15.50
C LEU A 558 -25.30 -10.26 -16.68
N LYS A 559 -24.58 -9.41 -17.45
CA LYS A 559 -23.68 -9.90 -18.51
C LYS A 559 -22.56 -10.80 -17.94
N SER A 560 -21.96 -10.41 -16.81
CA SER A 560 -20.92 -11.21 -16.15
C SER A 560 -21.47 -12.52 -15.57
N ALA A 561 -22.68 -12.49 -14.99
CA ALA A 561 -23.37 -13.70 -14.53
C ALA A 561 -23.72 -14.65 -15.70
N ARG A 562 -24.05 -14.11 -16.88
CA ARG A 562 -24.23 -14.93 -18.09
C ARG A 562 -22.94 -15.63 -18.51
N VAL A 563 -21.80 -14.95 -18.44
CA VAL A 563 -20.49 -15.57 -18.72
C VAL A 563 -20.18 -16.69 -17.73
N ALA A 564 -20.49 -16.50 -16.44
CA ALA A 564 -20.38 -17.58 -15.45
C ALA A 564 -21.31 -18.77 -15.78
N ALA A 565 -22.53 -18.50 -16.24
CA ALA A 565 -23.50 -19.53 -16.63
C ALA A 565 -23.08 -20.35 -17.86
N GLU A 566 -22.30 -19.76 -18.76
CA GLU A 566 -21.73 -20.43 -19.94
C GLU A 566 -20.62 -21.40 -19.54
N LEU A 567 -19.81 -21.05 -18.52
CA LEU A 567 -18.67 -21.86 -18.05
C LEU A 567 -19.05 -22.92 -17.00
N LEU A 568 -19.93 -22.58 -16.05
CA LEU A 568 -20.08 -23.35 -14.80
C LEU A 568 -21.36 -24.20 -14.72
N ARG A 569 -22.13 -24.31 -15.80
CA ARG A 569 -23.30 -25.18 -15.84
C ARG A 569 -22.90 -26.65 -15.65
N GLY A 570 -23.63 -27.36 -14.79
CA GLY A 570 -23.41 -28.74 -14.40
C GLY A 570 -22.25 -28.93 -13.41
N THR A 571 -21.60 -27.86 -12.95
CA THR A 571 -20.39 -27.98 -12.11
C THR A 571 -20.69 -28.04 -10.62
N LEU A 572 -19.66 -28.35 -9.82
CA LEU A 572 -19.75 -28.34 -8.35
C LEU A 572 -20.13 -26.95 -7.81
N TYR A 573 -19.66 -25.87 -8.44
CA TYR A 573 -19.99 -24.50 -8.06
C TYR A 573 -21.48 -24.20 -8.15
N GLU A 574 -22.12 -24.62 -9.26
CA GLU A 574 -23.57 -24.48 -9.46
C GLU A 574 -24.35 -25.20 -8.35
N ARG A 575 -23.98 -26.46 -8.10
CA ARG A 575 -24.64 -27.30 -7.09
C ARG A 575 -24.47 -26.74 -5.67
N TYR A 576 -23.26 -26.33 -5.29
CA TYR A 576 -22.96 -25.86 -3.93
C TYR A 576 -23.74 -24.60 -3.56
N TYR A 577 -23.80 -23.64 -4.50
CA TYR A 577 -24.53 -22.40 -4.30
C TYR A 577 -26.02 -22.47 -4.70
N GLY A 578 -26.48 -23.60 -5.24
CA GLY A 578 -27.85 -23.77 -5.73
C GLY A 578 -28.23 -22.70 -6.74
N ILE A 579 -27.43 -22.55 -7.81
CA ILE A 579 -27.63 -21.54 -8.85
C ILE A 579 -28.43 -22.17 -10.00
N ASP A 580 -29.44 -21.46 -10.52
CA ASP A 580 -30.10 -21.83 -11.77
C ASP A 580 -29.49 -21.02 -12.93
N TYR A 581 -28.47 -21.60 -13.58
CA TYR A 581 -27.83 -20.95 -14.71
C TYR A 581 -28.69 -20.91 -15.97
N ALA A 582 -29.75 -21.71 -16.07
CA ALA A 582 -30.72 -21.61 -17.16
C ALA A 582 -31.59 -20.35 -17.00
N ALA A 583 -32.09 -20.10 -15.78
CA ALA A 583 -32.86 -18.89 -15.46
C ALA A 583 -32.04 -17.61 -15.69
N ILE A 584 -30.76 -17.59 -15.30
CA ILE A 584 -29.87 -16.42 -15.52
C ILE A 584 -29.71 -16.11 -17.01
N ARG A 585 -29.54 -17.14 -17.85
CA ARG A 585 -29.43 -16.95 -19.30
C ARG A 585 -30.73 -16.40 -19.89
N ASN A 586 -31.87 -16.94 -19.48
CA ASN A 586 -33.19 -16.47 -19.95
C ASN A 586 -33.44 -15.02 -19.51
N LEU A 587 -33.09 -14.66 -18.27
CA LEU A 587 -33.16 -13.30 -17.75
C LEU A 587 -32.29 -12.33 -18.58
N ALA A 588 -31.06 -12.74 -18.91
CA ALA A 588 -30.17 -11.93 -19.75
C ALA A 588 -30.74 -11.67 -21.15
N ILE A 589 -31.43 -12.64 -21.75
CA ILE A 589 -32.10 -12.48 -23.04
C ILE A 589 -33.28 -11.50 -22.91
N ALA A 590 -34.13 -11.68 -21.90
CA ALA A 590 -35.30 -10.84 -21.67
C ALA A 590 -34.93 -9.37 -21.44
N GLU A 591 -34.01 -9.08 -20.51
CA GLU A 591 -33.60 -7.69 -20.23
C GLU A 591 -32.89 -7.03 -21.41
N THR A 592 -32.17 -7.79 -22.22
CA THR A 592 -31.54 -7.24 -23.44
C THR A 592 -32.61 -6.82 -24.46
N GLY A 593 -33.67 -7.61 -24.63
CA GLY A 593 -34.80 -7.26 -25.49
C GLY A 593 -35.55 -6.02 -25.01
N GLU A 594 -35.82 -5.92 -23.71
CA GLU A 594 -36.47 -4.74 -23.12
C GLU A 594 -35.63 -3.46 -23.22
N ALA A 595 -34.31 -3.57 -23.08
CA ALA A 595 -33.40 -2.43 -23.16
C ALA A 595 -33.33 -1.79 -24.56
N LEU A 596 -33.66 -2.53 -25.63
CA LEU A 596 -33.75 -1.99 -26.98
C LEU A 596 -35.01 -1.13 -27.19
N SER A 597 -36.03 -1.29 -26.34
CA SER A 597 -37.31 -0.55 -26.40
C SER A 597 -37.31 0.75 -25.57
N ARG A 598 -36.45 0.85 -24.55
CA ARG A 598 -36.39 2.03 -23.66
C ARG A 598 -35.26 3.00 -24.03
N SER A 599 -35.61 4.24 -24.38
CA SER A 599 -34.66 5.29 -24.81
C SER A 599 -34.17 6.24 -23.70
N TYR A 600 -34.76 6.26 -22.50
CA TYR A 600 -34.46 7.29 -21.50
C TYR A 600 -34.17 6.70 -20.10
N GLY A 601 -33.02 7.10 -19.51
CA GLY A 601 -32.63 6.80 -18.12
C GLY A 601 -31.29 6.07 -17.95
N ALA A 602 -30.76 6.08 -16.71
CA ALA A 602 -29.58 5.30 -16.35
C ALA A 602 -29.88 3.80 -16.51
N ARG A 603 -29.09 3.09 -17.34
CA ARG A 603 -29.30 1.65 -17.58
C ARG A 603 -29.02 0.86 -16.30
N THR A 604 -30.06 0.26 -15.72
CA THR A 604 -30.01 -0.68 -14.59
C THR A 604 -30.42 -2.10 -15.02
N SER A 605 -30.21 -3.08 -14.15
CA SER A 605 -30.64 -4.48 -14.33
C SER A 605 -31.59 -4.89 -13.19
N PRO A 606 -32.89 -4.56 -13.30
CA PRO A 606 -33.84 -4.73 -12.21
C PRO A 606 -34.15 -6.20 -11.90
N GLY A 607 -34.17 -7.08 -12.89
CA GLY A 607 -34.35 -8.52 -12.70
C GLY A 607 -33.15 -9.17 -12.03
N PHE A 608 -31.93 -8.74 -12.36
CA PHE A 608 -30.73 -9.21 -11.64
C PHE A 608 -30.73 -8.76 -10.18
N ALA A 609 -31.17 -7.52 -9.91
CA ALA A 609 -31.33 -7.03 -8.55
C ALA A 609 -32.33 -7.87 -7.74
N ARG A 610 -33.51 -8.17 -8.31
CA ARG A 610 -34.51 -9.05 -7.68
C ARG A 610 -33.94 -10.43 -7.38
N LEU A 611 -33.27 -11.06 -8.35
CA LEU A 611 -32.64 -12.37 -8.18
C LEU A 611 -31.63 -12.38 -7.00
N CYS A 612 -30.79 -11.35 -6.88
CA CYS A 612 -29.83 -11.25 -5.79
C CYS A 612 -30.52 -11.07 -4.42
N THR A 613 -31.57 -10.24 -4.37
CA THR A 613 -32.37 -10.00 -3.15
C THR A 613 -33.11 -11.25 -2.68
N GLU A 614 -33.75 -11.96 -3.60
CA GLU A 614 -34.44 -13.24 -3.32
C GLU A 614 -33.47 -14.28 -2.76
N ARG A 615 -32.32 -14.46 -3.42
CA ARG A 615 -31.26 -15.36 -2.95
C ARG A 615 -30.63 -14.95 -1.62
N ALA A 616 -30.64 -13.66 -1.30
CA ALA A 616 -30.14 -13.16 -0.01
C ALA A 616 -31.14 -13.40 1.14
N GLY A 617 -32.38 -13.81 0.85
CA GLY A 617 -33.44 -14.00 1.84
C GLY A 617 -33.82 -12.70 2.56
N THR A 618 -33.63 -11.56 1.89
CA THR A 618 -34.01 -10.24 2.41
C THR A 618 -35.39 -9.89 1.86
N ALA A 619 -36.38 -9.66 2.72
CA ALA A 619 -37.72 -9.29 2.29
C ALA A 619 -37.70 -7.96 1.51
N SER A 620 -38.29 -7.96 0.33
CA SER A 620 -38.54 -6.74 -0.45
C SER A 620 -39.43 -5.80 0.37
N GLY A 621 -38.93 -4.62 0.75
CA GLY A 621 -39.73 -3.57 1.41
C GLY A 621 -39.52 -3.37 2.92
N SER A 622 -38.43 -3.85 3.52
CA SER A 622 -38.02 -3.37 4.85
C SER A 622 -37.49 -1.92 4.72
N ASP A 623 -38.25 -0.94 5.21
CA ASP A 623 -37.92 0.50 5.22
C ASP A 623 -36.67 0.89 6.04
N SER A 624 -35.96 -0.08 6.66
CA SER A 624 -34.74 0.19 7.42
C SER A 624 -33.48 -0.15 6.61
N TRP A 625 -32.62 0.86 6.38
CA TRP A 625 -31.30 0.72 5.75
C TRP A 625 -30.38 -0.19 6.59
N SER A 626 -29.94 -1.32 6.04
CA SER A 626 -29.05 -2.28 6.73
C SER A 626 -27.84 -2.64 5.87
N VAL A 627 -26.64 -2.24 6.33
CA VAL A 627 -25.36 -2.57 5.68
C VAL A 627 -25.16 -4.08 5.58
N ALA A 628 -25.56 -4.82 6.61
CA ALA A 628 -25.45 -6.28 6.61
C ALA A 628 -26.39 -6.93 5.58
N ALA A 629 -27.62 -6.41 5.43
CA ALA A 629 -28.55 -6.89 4.40
C ALA A 629 -28.03 -6.57 2.98
N ASN A 630 -27.55 -5.34 2.76
CA ASN A 630 -26.90 -4.96 1.50
C ASN A 630 -25.71 -5.85 1.18
N GLY A 631 -24.88 -6.16 2.18
CA GLY A 631 -23.74 -7.06 2.06
C GLY A 631 -24.14 -8.47 1.62
N LYS A 632 -25.24 -9.02 2.15
CA LYS A 632 -25.78 -10.32 1.68
C LYS A 632 -26.20 -10.27 0.20
N VAL A 633 -26.85 -9.18 -0.24
CA VAL A 633 -27.26 -9.02 -1.65
C VAL A 633 -26.05 -8.90 -2.57
N ILE A 634 -25.03 -8.12 -2.17
CA ILE A 634 -23.77 -8.00 -2.91
C ILE A 634 -23.03 -9.33 -2.98
N GLU A 635 -23.01 -10.09 -1.88
CA GLU A 635 -22.39 -11.42 -1.85
C GLU A 635 -23.07 -12.38 -2.84
N GLN A 636 -24.40 -12.32 -2.98
CA GLN A 636 -25.08 -13.10 -4.02
C GLN A 636 -24.66 -12.65 -5.43
N ALA A 637 -24.56 -11.35 -5.68
CA ALA A 637 -24.06 -10.87 -6.98
C ALA A 637 -22.62 -11.37 -7.26
N GLN A 638 -21.76 -11.43 -6.25
CA GLN A 638 -20.39 -11.95 -6.38
C GLN A 638 -20.35 -13.44 -6.67
N ILE A 639 -21.24 -14.22 -6.04
CA ILE A 639 -21.40 -15.65 -6.33
C ILE A 639 -21.86 -15.85 -7.78
N LEU A 640 -22.92 -15.16 -8.19
CA LEU A 640 -23.50 -15.31 -9.53
C LEU A 640 -22.56 -14.86 -10.65
N THR A 641 -21.70 -13.88 -10.38
CA THR A 641 -20.72 -13.36 -11.34
C THR A 641 -19.35 -14.03 -11.23
N THR A 642 -19.15 -14.92 -10.25
CA THR A 642 -17.84 -15.46 -9.83
C THR A 642 -16.79 -14.37 -9.54
N HIS A 643 -17.25 -13.14 -9.33
CA HIS A 643 -16.47 -11.93 -9.24
C HIS A 643 -15.30 -11.86 -10.25
N ASN A 644 -15.65 -11.97 -11.54
CA ASN A 644 -14.76 -11.91 -12.71
C ASN A 644 -13.92 -13.16 -13.02
N LEU A 645 -13.88 -14.20 -12.16
CA LEU A 645 -13.08 -15.40 -12.46
C LEU A 645 -13.53 -16.11 -13.75
N ALA A 646 -14.85 -16.31 -13.93
CA ALA A 646 -15.37 -16.87 -15.17
C ALA A 646 -15.10 -15.96 -16.38
N THR A 647 -15.08 -14.63 -16.19
CA THR A 647 -14.76 -13.69 -17.28
C THR A 647 -13.29 -13.83 -17.69
N LEU A 648 -12.37 -13.92 -16.73
CA LEU A 648 -10.96 -14.14 -17.01
C LEU A 648 -10.72 -15.50 -17.69
N VAL A 649 -11.33 -16.57 -17.19
CA VAL A 649 -11.12 -17.92 -17.75
C VAL A 649 -11.78 -18.07 -19.11
N HIS A 650 -13.07 -17.77 -19.21
CA HIS A 650 -13.85 -18.12 -20.40
C HIS A 650 -13.65 -17.12 -21.55
N ARG A 651 -13.42 -15.83 -21.23
CA ARG A 651 -13.37 -14.77 -22.26
C ARG A 651 -11.97 -14.24 -22.51
N VAL A 652 -11.17 -14.04 -21.46
CA VAL A 652 -9.76 -13.63 -21.62
C VAL A 652 -8.88 -14.85 -21.97
N GLY A 653 -9.20 -16.02 -21.41
CA GLY A 653 -8.50 -17.28 -21.70
C GLY A 653 -7.27 -17.51 -20.82
N ILE A 654 -7.35 -17.14 -19.52
CA ILE A 654 -6.24 -17.39 -18.59
C ILE A 654 -6.07 -18.87 -18.26
N ALA A 655 -4.83 -19.33 -18.12
CA ALA A 655 -4.48 -20.70 -17.75
C ALA A 655 -3.37 -20.72 -16.67
N PRO A 656 -3.70 -20.41 -15.40
CA PRO A 656 -2.71 -20.26 -14.34
C PRO A 656 -1.96 -21.56 -14.04
N GLN A 657 -0.65 -21.45 -13.82
CA GLN A 657 0.23 -22.58 -13.50
C GLN A 657 0.35 -22.81 -11.98
N PRO A 658 0.58 -24.06 -11.53
CA PRO A 658 0.67 -25.31 -12.29
C PRO A 658 -0.69 -25.95 -12.65
N GLY A 659 -1.81 -25.28 -12.35
CA GLY A 659 -3.16 -25.73 -12.72
C GLY A 659 -4.22 -25.44 -11.66
N TRP A 660 -5.48 -25.73 -11.99
CA TRP A 660 -6.64 -25.41 -11.17
C TRP A 660 -6.68 -26.16 -9.83
N SER A 661 -6.23 -27.42 -9.79
CA SER A 661 -6.20 -28.25 -8.58
C SER A 661 -5.23 -27.68 -7.53
N ASP A 662 -4.07 -27.20 -7.97
CA ASP A 662 -3.11 -26.52 -7.10
C ASP A 662 -3.65 -25.16 -6.62
N LEU A 663 -4.29 -24.40 -7.50
CA LEU A 663 -4.93 -23.15 -7.13
C LEU A 663 -6.04 -23.37 -6.07
N ALA A 664 -6.84 -24.43 -6.21
CA ALA A 664 -7.84 -24.80 -5.21
C ALA A 664 -7.20 -25.08 -3.84
N ARG A 665 -6.09 -25.82 -3.81
CA ARG A 665 -5.32 -26.09 -2.57
C ARG A 665 -4.80 -24.80 -1.93
N ARG A 666 -4.21 -23.90 -2.72
CA ARG A 666 -3.70 -22.61 -2.20
C ARG A 666 -4.82 -21.70 -1.68
N CYS A 667 -5.97 -21.66 -2.37
CA CYS A 667 -7.16 -20.96 -1.90
C CYS A 667 -7.65 -21.55 -0.55
N PHE A 668 -7.65 -22.87 -0.40
CA PHE A 668 -8.04 -23.50 0.87
C PHE A 668 -7.04 -23.20 2.00
N GLY A 669 -5.74 -23.20 1.72
CA GLY A 669 -4.73 -22.72 2.69
C GLY A 669 -5.00 -21.29 3.15
N THR A 670 -5.42 -20.40 2.24
CA THR A 670 -5.89 -19.04 2.59
C THR A 670 -7.13 -19.06 3.49
N VAL A 671 -8.12 -19.93 3.21
CA VAL A 671 -9.31 -20.12 4.07
C VAL A 671 -8.88 -20.52 5.49
N CYS A 672 -7.99 -21.49 5.63
CA CYS A 672 -7.51 -21.97 6.93
C CYS A 672 -6.75 -20.87 7.70
N ARG A 673 -5.85 -20.14 7.01
CA ARG A 673 -5.11 -19.01 7.59
C ARG A 673 -6.03 -17.90 8.10
N LEU A 674 -7.02 -17.49 7.30
CA LEU A 674 -7.99 -16.47 7.70
C LEU A 674 -8.89 -16.96 8.85
N THR A 675 -9.32 -18.23 8.81
CA THR A 675 -10.11 -18.82 9.89
C THR A 675 -9.33 -18.88 11.20
N ALA A 676 -8.02 -19.12 11.15
CA ALA A 676 -7.16 -19.08 12.34
C ALA A 676 -7.19 -17.69 13.00
N GLN A 677 -7.24 -16.62 12.19
CA GLN A 677 -7.29 -15.22 12.63
C GLN A 677 -8.67 -14.77 13.13
N VAL A 678 -9.71 -15.60 13.01
CA VAL A 678 -11.03 -15.32 13.62
C VAL A 678 -10.97 -15.44 15.14
N HIS A 679 -10.13 -16.34 15.66
CA HIS A 679 -10.00 -16.57 17.10
C HIS A 679 -9.38 -15.36 17.81
N ASN A 680 -9.97 -14.94 18.94
CA ASN A 680 -9.59 -13.74 19.72
C ASN A 680 -9.56 -12.42 18.95
N ASN A 681 -10.13 -12.38 17.74
CA ASN A 681 -10.26 -11.15 16.98
C ASN A 681 -11.48 -10.37 17.47
N ARG A 682 -11.26 -9.12 17.90
CA ARG A 682 -12.33 -8.22 18.36
C ARG A 682 -13.32 -7.85 17.26
N ARG A 683 -12.94 -7.98 15.99
CA ARG A 683 -13.75 -7.67 14.80
C ARG A 683 -13.59 -8.77 13.75
N PRO A 684 -14.19 -9.96 13.97
CA PRO A 684 -13.93 -11.13 13.12
C PRO A 684 -14.69 -11.12 11.78
N LEU A 685 -15.68 -10.25 11.59
CA LEU A 685 -16.57 -10.31 10.41
C LEU A 685 -15.85 -10.01 9.08
N PRO A 686 -14.96 -9.00 8.97
CA PRO A 686 -14.17 -8.80 7.75
C PRO A 686 -13.32 -10.03 7.42
N THR A 687 -12.65 -10.62 8.43
CA THR A 687 -11.86 -11.84 8.24
C THR A 687 -12.70 -13.04 7.78
N ILE A 688 -13.93 -13.18 8.30
CA ILE A 688 -14.88 -14.20 7.85
C ILE A 688 -15.33 -13.95 6.41
N LYS A 689 -15.60 -12.68 6.05
CA LYS A 689 -15.93 -12.27 4.68
C LYS A 689 -14.81 -12.66 3.71
N ASP A 690 -13.56 -12.38 4.07
CA ASP A 690 -12.37 -12.73 3.28
C ASP A 690 -12.19 -14.24 3.16
N ALA A 691 -12.43 -14.99 4.25
CA ALA A 691 -12.41 -16.46 4.20
C ALA A 691 -13.51 -17.02 3.28
N ALA A 692 -14.70 -16.41 3.25
CA ALA A 692 -15.77 -16.81 2.33
C ALA A 692 -15.43 -16.49 0.87
N TYR A 693 -14.70 -15.40 0.59
CA TYR A 693 -14.15 -15.16 -0.75
C TYR A 693 -13.13 -16.21 -1.16
N ALA A 694 -12.18 -16.53 -0.29
CA ALA A 694 -11.20 -17.57 -0.56
C ALA A 694 -11.86 -18.93 -0.81
N TRP A 695 -12.92 -19.24 -0.05
CA TRP A 695 -13.75 -20.42 -0.25
C TRP A 695 -14.46 -20.42 -1.62
N ARG A 696 -15.03 -19.29 -2.05
CA ARG A 696 -15.60 -19.14 -3.40
C ARG A 696 -14.57 -19.41 -4.50
N GLN A 697 -13.35 -18.89 -4.37
CA GLN A 697 -12.30 -19.11 -5.37
C GLN A 697 -11.83 -20.56 -5.38
N MET A 698 -11.70 -21.20 -4.21
CA MET A 698 -11.41 -22.62 -4.09
C MET A 698 -12.46 -23.45 -4.85
N LEU A 699 -13.75 -23.21 -4.60
CA LEU A 699 -14.84 -23.92 -5.29
C LEU A 699 -14.85 -23.68 -6.80
N PHE A 700 -14.56 -22.45 -7.23
CA PHE A 700 -14.44 -22.12 -8.64
C PHE A 700 -13.34 -22.94 -9.30
N ALA A 701 -12.11 -22.91 -8.74
CA ALA A 701 -10.98 -23.66 -9.27
C ALA A 701 -11.24 -25.17 -9.27
N LEU A 702 -11.79 -25.70 -8.16
CA LEU A 702 -12.17 -27.11 -8.05
C LEU A 702 -13.20 -27.53 -9.09
N SER A 703 -14.14 -26.64 -9.45
CA SER A 703 -15.17 -26.89 -10.46
C SER A 703 -14.63 -26.96 -11.88
N LEU A 704 -13.43 -26.44 -12.13
CA LEU A 704 -12.71 -26.56 -13.40
C LEU A 704 -11.82 -27.80 -13.46
N CYS A 705 -11.68 -28.54 -12.35
CA CYS A 705 -10.91 -29.77 -12.31
C CYS A 705 -11.75 -30.97 -12.77
N PRO A 706 -11.14 -32.03 -13.34
CA PRO A 706 -11.82 -33.30 -13.59
C PRO A 706 -12.39 -33.93 -12.30
N PRO A 707 -13.46 -34.75 -12.37
CA PRO A 707 -14.08 -35.36 -11.20
C PRO A 707 -13.13 -36.17 -10.30
N ASP A 708 -12.10 -36.80 -10.87
CA ASP A 708 -11.12 -37.60 -10.11
C ASP A 708 -10.24 -36.71 -9.23
N GLU A 709 -9.77 -35.58 -9.77
CA GLU A 709 -9.03 -34.58 -9.00
C GLU A 709 -9.91 -33.91 -7.95
N GLN A 710 -11.21 -33.72 -8.23
CA GLN A 710 -12.14 -33.21 -7.23
C GLN A 710 -12.26 -34.17 -6.04
N ARG A 711 -12.42 -35.48 -6.30
CA ARG A 711 -12.48 -36.51 -5.25
C ARG A 711 -11.19 -36.57 -4.45
N GLN A 712 -10.03 -36.56 -5.12
CA GLN A 712 -8.72 -36.54 -4.45
C GLN A 712 -8.54 -35.28 -3.59
N PHE A 713 -8.98 -34.11 -4.07
CA PHE A 713 -8.92 -32.88 -3.28
C PHE A 713 -9.72 -33.00 -1.98
N LEU A 714 -10.96 -33.51 -2.05
CA LEU A 714 -11.82 -33.66 -0.88
C LEU A 714 -11.20 -34.56 0.20
N THR A 715 -10.46 -35.61 -0.18
CA THR A 715 -9.78 -36.50 0.79
C THR A 715 -8.62 -35.83 1.52
N THR A 716 -8.07 -34.72 1.00
CA THR A 716 -6.93 -33.99 1.59
C THR A 716 -7.34 -32.87 2.56
N LEU A 717 -8.63 -32.51 2.63
CA LEU A 717 -9.10 -31.37 3.43
C LEU A 717 -8.85 -31.54 4.92
N ASP A 718 -9.02 -32.75 5.45
CA ASP A 718 -8.79 -33.05 6.87
C ASP A 718 -7.31 -32.97 7.25
N GLU A 719 -6.42 -33.38 6.35
CA GLU A 719 -4.97 -33.28 6.53
C GLU A 719 -4.52 -31.82 6.55
N GLU A 720 -5.03 -30.99 5.63
CA GLU A 720 -4.67 -29.58 5.58
C GLU A 720 -5.18 -28.83 6.83
N THR A 721 -6.44 -29.05 7.26
CA THR A 721 -6.92 -28.44 8.51
C THR A 721 -6.15 -28.91 9.75
N ALA A 722 -5.55 -30.11 9.72
CA ALA A 722 -4.71 -30.63 10.81
C ALA A 722 -3.41 -29.83 11.02
N ARG A 723 -2.93 -29.14 9.97
CA ARG A 723 -1.71 -28.31 10.01
C ARG A 723 -1.91 -26.99 10.74
N HIS A 724 -3.16 -26.64 11.05
CA HIS A 724 -3.55 -25.41 11.71
C HIS A 724 -4.02 -25.65 13.17
N PRO A 725 -4.12 -24.60 14.00
CA PRO A 725 -4.66 -24.74 15.36
C PRO A 725 -6.04 -25.42 15.39
N ALA A 726 -6.31 -26.22 16.42
CA ALA A 726 -7.50 -27.09 16.51
C ALA A 726 -8.85 -26.36 16.27
N HIS A 727 -8.96 -25.09 16.66
CA HIS A 727 -10.17 -24.30 16.43
C HIS A 727 -10.47 -24.05 14.95
N VAL A 728 -9.49 -24.12 14.05
CA VAL A 728 -9.71 -23.99 12.60
C VAL A 728 -10.56 -25.15 12.09
N ARG A 729 -10.19 -26.39 12.44
CA ARG A 729 -10.95 -27.59 12.09
C ARG A 729 -12.39 -27.50 12.62
N SER A 730 -12.56 -27.17 13.90
CA SER A 730 -13.90 -27.06 14.50
C SER A 730 -14.77 -26.00 13.83
N ARG A 731 -14.19 -24.85 13.45
CA ARG A 731 -14.92 -23.76 12.76
C ARG A 731 -15.26 -24.07 11.32
N LEU A 732 -14.42 -24.81 10.60
CA LEU A 732 -14.64 -25.17 9.20
C LEU A 732 -15.50 -26.44 9.02
N ALA A 733 -15.60 -27.30 10.04
CA ALA A 733 -16.31 -28.57 9.96
C ALA A 733 -17.72 -28.46 9.33
N PRO A 734 -18.57 -27.47 9.66
CA PRO A 734 -19.88 -27.35 9.03
C PRO A 734 -19.83 -27.01 7.53
N ALA A 735 -18.87 -26.19 7.10
CA ALA A 735 -18.68 -25.84 5.69
C ALA A 735 -18.12 -27.02 4.88
N LEU A 736 -17.19 -27.77 5.47
CA LEU A 736 -16.60 -28.97 4.87
C LEU A 736 -17.65 -30.09 4.71
N ALA A 737 -18.48 -30.33 5.74
CA ALA A 737 -19.59 -31.27 5.65
C ALA A 737 -20.57 -30.91 4.52
N GLY A 738 -20.88 -29.62 4.37
CA GLY A 738 -21.70 -29.13 3.25
C GLY A 738 -21.06 -29.35 1.88
N LEU A 739 -19.74 -29.16 1.76
CA LEU A 739 -19.02 -29.40 0.52
C LEU A 739 -19.03 -30.88 0.11
N VAL A 740 -18.69 -31.78 1.03
CA VAL A 740 -18.68 -33.24 0.79
C VAL A 740 -20.08 -33.71 0.36
N ARG A 741 -21.12 -33.31 1.10
CA ARG A 741 -22.51 -33.65 0.77
C ARG A 741 -22.93 -33.16 -0.63
N THR A 742 -22.52 -31.95 -1.01
CA THR A 742 -22.82 -31.41 -2.35
C THR A 742 -22.09 -32.18 -3.44
N ALA A 743 -20.84 -32.59 -3.19
CA ALA A 743 -20.07 -33.39 -4.12
C ALA A 743 -20.71 -34.78 -4.35
N GLU A 744 -21.35 -35.34 -3.31
CA GLU A 744 -22.12 -36.59 -3.35
C GLU A 744 -23.55 -36.44 -3.92
N GLY A 745 -23.93 -35.23 -4.34
CA GLY A 745 -25.23 -34.96 -4.98
C GLY A 745 -26.33 -34.48 -4.04
N GLY A 746 -26.04 -34.25 -2.76
CA GLY A 746 -26.97 -33.63 -1.83
C GLY A 746 -27.15 -32.12 -2.06
N THR A 747 -28.23 -31.57 -1.51
CA THR A 747 -28.57 -30.13 -1.59
C THR A 747 -28.66 -29.49 -0.20
N PHE A 748 -28.60 -28.16 -0.17
CA PHE A 748 -28.90 -27.35 1.01
C PHE A 748 -30.37 -26.92 1.02
N ASP A 749 -30.90 -26.72 2.22
CA ASP A 749 -32.21 -26.10 2.46
C ASP A 749 -32.17 -24.60 2.13
N ALA A 750 -33.35 -23.94 2.14
CA ALA A 750 -33.48 -22.54 1.76
C ALA A 750 -32.69 -21.57 2.66
N ASP A 751 -32.44 -21.94 3.92
CA ASP A 751 -31.64 -21.18 4.87
C ASP A 751 -30.12 -21.41 4.74
N GLY A 752 -29.71 -22.29 3.81
CA GLY A 752 -28.32 -22.65 3.54
C GLY A 752 -27.77 -23.71 4.48
N THR A 753 -28.62 -24.42 5.25
CA THR A 753 -28.21 -25.55 6.10
C THR A 753 -28.56 -26.91 5.48
N ALA A 754 -27.99 -27.98 6.03
CA ALA A 754 -28.38 -29.36 5.73
C ALA A 754 -28.02 -30.27 6.93
N ASP A 755 -28.52 -31.50 6.93
CA ASP A 755 -28.27 -32.51 7.99
C ASP A 755 -28.60 -31.99 9.40
N GLY A 756 -29.77 -31.36 9.56
CA GLY A 756 -30.20 -30.80 10.86
C GLY A 756 -29.28 -29.71 11.40
N GLY A 757 -28.60 -28.95 10.52
CA GLY A 757 -27.67 -27.88 10.88
C GLY A 757 -26.21 -28.31 11.06
N ARG A 758 -25.87 -29.57 10.76
CA ARG A 758 -24.47 -30.04 10.80
C ARG A 758 -23.66 -29.61 9.58
N ALA A 759 -24.32 -29.33 8.46
CA ALA A 759 -23.71 -28.83 7.24
C ALA A 759 -24.23 -27.41 6.94
N HIS A 760 -23.32 -26.51 6.55
CA HIS A 760 -23.63 -25.12 6.24
C HIS A 760 -23.00 -24.69 4.92
N ARG A 761 -23.77 -23.96 4.11
CA ARG A 761 -23.22 -23.21 2.98
C ARG A 761 -22.38 -22.05 3.51
N PHE A 762 -21.12 -21.97 3.10
CA PHE A 762 -20.25 -20.91 3.59
C PHE A 762 -20.48 -19.60 2.83
N LEU A 763 -21.08 -18.64 3.55
CA LEU A 763 -21.26 -17.25 3.17
C LEU A 763 -20.55 -16.36 4.21
N GLY A 764 -20.14 -15.17 3.84
CA GLY A 764 -19.40 -14.22 4.66
C GLY A 764 -20.28 -13.19 5.37
N TRP A 765 -21.47 -12.91 4.83
CA TRP A 765 -22.39 -11.93 5.39
C TRP A 765 -23.54 -12.58 6.18
N SER A 766 -23.90 -11.95 7.30
CA SER A 766 -25.07 -12.31 8.10
C SER A 766 -25.70 -11.05 8.70
N THR A 767 -27.03 -11.03 8.77
CA THR A 767 -27.80 -9.99 9.49
C THR A 767 -27.88 -10.25 10.99
N GLY A 768 -27.59 -11.47 11.43
CA GLY A 768 -27.52 -11.88 12.84
C GLY A 768 -26.10 -12.24 13.27
N ARG A 769 -25.99 -13.09 14.28
CA ARG A 769 -24.68 -13.66 14.66
C ARG A 769 -24.24 -14.65 13.58
N HIS A 770 -23.04 -14.46 13.05
CA HIS A 770 -22.44 -15.40 12.10
C HIS A 770 -22.12 -16.74 12.80
N TRP A 771 -22.48 -17.88 12.21
CA TRP A 771 -22.32 -19.21 12.81
C TRP A 771 -20.85 -19.58 13.08
N MET A 772 -19.92 -19.03 12.31
CA MET A 772 -18.46 -19.17 12.51
C MET A 772 -17.89 -18.31 13.66
N ARG A 773 -18.70 -17.63 14.49
CA ARG A 773 -18.22 -16.81 15.62
C ARG A 773 -18.12 -17.55 16.95
#